data_AF-A0A5N6KTF3-F1
#
_entry.id   AF-A0A5N6KTF3-F1
#
_cell.length_a   1.000
_cell.length_b   1.000
_cell.length_c   1.000
_cell.angle_alpha   90.00
_cell.angle_beta   90.00
_cell.angle_gamma   90.00
#
_symmetry.space_group_name_H-M   'P 1'
#
loop_
_entity.id
_entity.type
_entity.pdbx_description
1 polymer ?
#
loop_
_entity_poly.entity_id
_entity_poly.type
_entity_poly.pdbx_seq_one_letter_code
_entity_poly.pdbx_strand_id
1 'polypeptide(L)'
;MSTSKPTILLVPGAWHTSAVYTPLQQELDPFLEGSIHTIDFPSLQRGDFANESHPPRSLFPDDVAHIRDTLKRHVEESKREVIVVMNSYGSIPTQNALRGLSKRERSANGDQGGVVALLYIASRPLGFGESMASTGMAPSMSRDKPENFEYVDPPPSAHSLFYSDLEDAEALGCASQLQPQSNSVFQGVADHKPWDLIPSFYLVCKRDVCIPSGTQELWAKQCGMTVMKVDAGHVPFMSSPAAVADMVRSINSLDMENVPPRMGFDDVAWEKSEEDFKTWSQRYLRDEPTMYAIGHLITKHRLGTPELLERIPAGAYNLVYRMKFLDGGSAIARFPKPGQVKFPEEKVRNEVATMRFIQEHTTIPVPFVLHYGMSDESPDGLGPFIIMEWIESSTSLYDLLRLPNLPDKERPVINPDIPLERIEYIYSQLADILLQLSRLKLPKIGSLRQIDEETWKVDQRPLSQQMNALIELGSFPSHELLNTTSDSTQAYYCGLSEQMMHHFITQPHYCFRTTTEGQFRFMARWLFRKLANEGRLPSQDGTEGNNFPLFFDDMRPSNILLSKNDRIVGLIDWEFVYAAPPSFTNSPPWWLMMDEPEYWPADRTAWPELYERQLVIFLRCLKAKEDEKSVKEAERLSTAMRQSWDTGDFWIDYMVRRPWAFDTIYWREIDKRFFDVKEGASLDDVLDARKELAGDQVREKMRDCILDKVDHHNRMHDDRTTCCFDWEKIDIDV
;
A
#
# COMPACT_ATOMS: atom_id res chain seq x y z
N MET A 1 -15.13 -25.26 8.79
CA MET A 1 -14.35 -26.45 9.25
C MET A 1 -13.11 -25.90 9.94
N SER A 2 -12.59 -26.56 10.98
CA SER A 2 -11.33 -26.12 11.61
C SER A 2 -10.22 -26.12 10.55
N THR A 3 -9.63 -24.96 10.28
CA THR A 3 -8.42 -24.85 9.46
C THR A 3 -7.30 -25.56 10.21
N SER A 4 -6.68 -26.55 9.57
CA SER A 4 -5.61 -27.29 10.22
C SER A 4 -4.34 -26.45 10.24
N LYS A 5 -3.78 -26.20 11.43
CA LYS A 5 -2.52 -25.47 11.65
C LYS A 5 -1.47 -25.82 10.58
N PRO A 6 -0.81 -24.85 9.93
CA PRO A 6 0.14 -25.14 8.86
C PRO A 6 1.31 -25.97 9.37
N THR A 7 1.88 -26.76 8.47
CA THR A 7 3.12 -27.50 8.73
C THR A 7 4.30 -26.54 8.64
N ILE A 8 5.20 -26.58 9.62
CA ILE A 8 6.43 -25.79 9.58
C ILE A 8 7.56 -26.67 9.04
N LEU A 9 8.18 -26.24 7.94
CA LEU A 9 9.40 -26.86 7.42
C LEU A 9 10.61 -26.01 7.82
N LEU A 10 11.51 -26.58 8.63
CA LEU A 10 12.75 -25.96 9.09
C LEU A 10 13.94 -26.45 8.23
N VAL A 11 14.61 -25.52 7.55
CA VAL A 11 15.70 -25.78 6.59
C VAL A 11 17.00 -25.14 7.08
N PRO A 12 18.00 -25.94 7.50
CA PRO A 12 19.20 -25.45 8.18
C PRO A 12 20.18 -24.72 7.24
N GLY A 13 21.16 -24.04 7.85
CA GLY A 13 22.29 -23.43 7.15
C GLY A 13 23.35 -24.42 6.67
N ALA A 14 24.43 -23.90 6.10
CA ALA A 14 25.55 -24.73 5.64
C ALA A 14 26.23 -25.41 6.83
N TRP A 15 26.76 -26.63 6.63
CA TRP A 15 27.37 -27.49 7.64
C TRP A 15 26.48 -27.92 8.82
N HIS A 16 25.24 -27.43 8.93
CA HIS A 16 24.33 -27.71 10.02
C HIS A 16 23.44 -28.91 9.72
N THR A 17 23.23 -29.77 10.73
CA THR A 17 22.19 -30.80 10.73
C THR A 17 20.88 -30.26 11.27
N SER A 18 19.79 -31.00 11.05
CA SER A 18 18.44 -30.75 11.61
C SER A 18 18.44 -30.53 13.13
N ALA A 19 19.38 -31.16 13.85
CA ALA A 19 19.50 -31.09 15.31
C ALA A 19 19.66 -29.65 15.85
N VAL A 20 20.17 -28.71 15.05
CA VAL A 20 20.28 -27.29 15.44
C VAL A 20 18.93 -26.65 15.77
N TYR A 21 17.82 -27.20 15.26
CA TYR A 21 16.48 -26.69 15.55
C TYR A 21 15.86 -27.20 16.84
N THR A 22 16.53 -28.09 17.60
CA THR A 22 15.98 -28.69 18.82
C THR A 22 15.38 -27.66 19.80
N PRO A 23 16.04 -26.51 20.10
CA PRO A 23 15.45 -25.53 21.02
C PRO A 23 14.23 -24.82 20.42
N LEU A 24 14.25 -24.49 19.12
CA LEU A 24 13.09 -23.90 18.43
C LEU A 24 11.91 -24.88 18.33
N GLN A 25 12.17 -26.18 18.16
CA GLN A 25 11.13 -27.20 18.17
C GLN A 25 10.44 -27.26 19.54
N GLN A 26 11.18 -27.17 20.63
CA GLN A 26 10.62 -27.15 22.00
C GLN A 26 9.70 -25.92 22.24
N GLU A 27 10.04 -24.76 21.67
CA GLU A 27 9.24 -23.52 21.75
C GLU A 27 8.01 -23.48 20.81
N LEU A 28 7.95 -24.39 19.84
CA LEU A 28 6.91 -24.44 18.80
C LEU A 28 5.95 -25.63 18.94
N ASP A 29 6.42 -26.79 19.42
CA ASP A 29 5.62 -28.01 19.52
C ASP A 29 4.35 -27.87 20.40
N PRO A 30 4.35 -27.13 21.54
CA PRO A 30 3.13 -26.87 22.33
C PRO A 30 2.01 -26.18 21.53
N PHE A 31 2.35 -25.51 20.43
CA PHE A 31 1.43 -24.76 19.59
C PHE A 31 1.04 -25.52 18.32
N LEU A 32 1.88 -26.44 17.83
CA LEU A 32 1.77 -27.05 16.50
C LEU A 32 1.47 -28.55 16.49
N GLU A 33 1.42 -29.20 17.66
CA GLU A 33 0.96 -30.59 17.81
C GLU A 33 1.70 -31.57 16.87
N GLY A 34 3.03 -31.53 16.85
CA GLY A 34 3.85 -32.36 15.96
C GLY A 34 3.86 -31.95 14.48
N SER A 35 3.30 -30.80 14.10
CA SER A 35 3.30 -30.30 12.70
C SER A 35 4.63 -29.69 12.24
N ILE A 36 5.76 -30.00 12.90
CA ILE A 36 7.10 -29.45 12.60
C ILE A 36 7.96 -30.50 11.93
N HIS A 37 8.53 -30.17 10.78
CA HIS A 37 9.40 -31.05 10.02
C HIS A 37 10.76 -30.37 9.80
N THR A 38 11.83 -31.09 10.07
CA THR A 38 13.22 -30.67 9.81
C THR A 38 13.81 -31.53 8.70
N ILE A 39 14.80 -31.01 7.97
CA ILE A 39 15.56 -31.80 7.00
C ILE A 39 17.07 -31.77 7.27
N ASP A 40 17.74 -32.83 6.82
CA ASP A 40 19.20 -32.91 6.72
C ASP A 40 19.57 -33.01 5.25
N PHE A 41 20.44 -32.13 4.78
CA PHE A 41 20.83 -32.13 3.37
C PHE A 41 21.52 -33.45 2.95
N PRO A 42 21.23 -33.97 1.74
CA PRO A 42 22.05 -34.97 1.07
C PRO A 42 23.52 -34.55 0.91
N SER A 43 23.80 -33.25 0.75
CA SER A 43 25.14 -32.70 0.57
C SER A 43 26.04 -32.70 1.82
N LEU A 44 25.53 -33.05 3.01
CA LEU A 44 26.34 -33.22 4.23
C LEU A 44 27.05 -34.58 4.23
N GLN A 45 28.30 -34.61 4.69
CA GLN A 45 29.04 -35.86 4.91
C GLN A 45 28.45 -36.60 6.12
N ARG A 46 27.96 -37.83 5.92
CA ARG A 46 27.34 -38.65 6.98
C ARG A 46 28.13 -39.93 7.26
N GLY A 47 28.88 -39.98 8.36
CA GLY A 47 29.51 -41.20 8.88
C GLY A 47 30.67 -41.76 8.03
N ASP A 48 31.14 -42.96 8.40
CA ASP A 48 32.44 -43.57 8.03
C ASP A 48 32.64 -43.99 6.55
N PHE A 49 32.06 -43.28 5.58
CA PHE A 49 32.39 -43.43 4.15
C PHE A 49 33.76 -42.85 3.77
N ALA A 50 34.70 -42.78 4.73
CA ALA A 50 36.12 -42.52 4.49
C ALA A 50 36.83 -43.72 3.83
N ASN A 51 36.22 -44.91 3.84
CA ASN A 51 36.75 -46.09 3.17
C ASN A 51 36.26 -46.24 1.73
N GLU A 52 37.18 -45.94 0.81
CA GLU A 52 37.44 -46.66 -0.44
C GLU A 52 36.24 -47.11 -1.31
N SER A 53 36.03 -46.38 -2.42
CA SER A 53 35.73 -46.87 -3.78
C SER A 53 34.54 -46.20 -4.50
N HIS A 54 33.71 -45.39 -3.84
CA HIS A 54 32.56 -44.72 -4.46
C HIS A 54 32.57 -43.20 -4.18
N PRO A 55 32.54 -42.33 -5.22
CA PRO A 55 32.51 -40.88 -5.01
C PRO A 55 31.13 -40.41 -4.52
N PRO A 56 31.06 -39.40 -3.64
CA PRO A 56 29.82 -38.85 -3.08
C PRO A 56 28.96 -38.17 -4.14
N ARG A 57 27.94 -38.89 -4.65
CA ARG A 57 26.89 -38.33 -5.53
C ARG A 57 25.84 -37.55 -4.72
N SER A 58 26.26 -36.45 -4.10
CA SER A 58 25.36 -35.48 -3.47
C SER A 58 25.77 -34.06 -3.82
N LEU A 59 24.97 -33.43 -4.66
CA LEU A 59 25.20 -32.13 -5.27
C LEU A 59 24.06 -31.15 -4.94
N PHE A 60 24.22 -29.88 -5.30
CA PHE A 60 23.17 -28.87 -5.16
C PHE A 60 21.77 -29.29 -5.69
N PRO A 61 21.63 -29.97 -6.86
CA PRO A 61 20.33 -30.46 -7.31
C PRO A 61 19.69 -31.52 -6.40
N ASP A 62 20.49 -32.30 -5.66
CA ASP A 62 19.98 -33.32 -4.73
C ASP A 62 19.41 -32.67 -3.46
N ASP A 63 20.02 -31.58 -2.98
CA ASP A 63 19.46 -30.75 -1.89
C ASP A 63 18.13 -30.10 -2.33
N VAL A 64 18.09 -29.55 -3.55
CA VAL A 64 16.85 -28.99 -4.15
C VAL A 64 15.76 -30.05 -4.27
N ALA A 65 16.10 -31.25 -4.78
CA ALA A 65 15.17 -32.36 -4.90
C ALA A 65 14.64 -32.81 -3.53
N HIS A 66 15.52 -32.95 -2.53
CA HIS A 66 15.13 -33.38 -1.19
C HIS A 66 14.17 -32.40 -0.50
N ILE A 67 14.41 -31.08 -0.62
CA ILE A 67 13.45 -30.06 -0.16
C ILE A 67 12.14 -30.17 -0.95
N ARG A 68 12.21 -30.27 -2.28
CA ARG A 68 11.02 -30.30 -3.15
C ARG A 68 10.13 -31.51 -2.87
N ASP A 69 10.70 -32.69 -2.72
CA ASP A 69 9.98 -33.93 -2.39
C ASP A 69 9.38 -33.86 -0.98
N THR A 70 10.06 -33.20 -0.03
CA THR A 70 9.52 -32.92 1.30
C THR A 70 8.32 -31.98 1.23
N LEU A 71 8.44 -30.86 0.52
CA LEU A 71 7.34 -29.94 0.30
C LEU A 71 6.15 -30.63 -0.39
N LYS A 72 6.38 -31.42 -1.45
CA LYS A 72 5.35 -32.17 -2.17
C LYS A 72 4.57 -33.14 -1.27
N ARG A 73 5.24 -33.93 -0.42
CA ARG A 73 4.56 -34.80 0.56
C ARG A 73 3.60 -34.03 1.47
N HIS A 74 3.91 -32.77 1.81
CA HIS A 74 3.01 -31.92 2.58
C HIS A 74 1.93 -31.25 1.72
N VAL A 75 2.28 -30.58 0.62
CA VAL A 75 1.34 -29.74 -0.15
C VAL A 75 0.50 -30.50 -1.19
N GLU A 76 1.05 -31.57 -1.80
CA GLU A 76 0.35 -32.38 -2.80
C GLU A 76 -0.35 -33.58 -2.16
N GLU A 77 0.40 -34.42 -1.43
CA GLU A 77 -0.15 -35.67 -0.87
C GLU A 77 -0.99 -35.42 0.37
N SER A 78 -0.44 -34.70 1.35
CA SER A 78 -1.14 -34.38 2.62
C SER A 78 -2.05 -33.14 2.52
N LYS A 79 -2.02 -32.43 1.38
CA LYS A 79 -2.83 -31.22 1.09
C LYS A 79 -2.73 -30.12 2.16
N ARG A 80 -1.60 -30.04 2.86
CA ARG A 80 -1.33 -29.08 3.93
C ARG A 80 -0.86 -27.75 3.39
N GLU A 81 -1.10 -26.73 4.19
CA GLU A 81 -0.40 -25.45 4.08
C GLU A 81 0.94 -25.55 4.79
N VAL A 82 1.97 -24.91 4.24
CA VAL A 82 3.33 -25.00 4.73
C VAL A 82 3.96 -23.61 4.88
N ILE A 83 4.56 -23.35 6.03
CA ILE A 83 5.47 -22.21 6.24
C ILE A 83 6.89 -22.76 6.19
N VAL A 84 7.77 -22.16 5.39
CA VAL A 84 9.16 -22.61 5.27
C VAL A 84 10.10 -21.62 5.95
N VAL A 85 10.77 -22.06 7.01
CA VAL A 85 11.78 -21.30 7.74
C VAL A 85 13.16 -21.74 7.27
N MET A 86 13.95 -20.82 6.74
CA MET A 86 15.22 -21.12 6.08
C MET A 86 16.36 -20.24 6.64
N ASN A 87 17.42 -20.89 7.14
CA ASN A 87 18.59 -20.20 7.68
C ASN A 87 19.77 -20.26 6.72
N SER A 88 20.51 -19.16 6.60
CA SER A 88 21.79 -19.09 5.85
C SER A 88 21.69 -19.74 4.46
N TYR A 89 22.61 -20.64 4.09
CA TYR A 89 22.58 -21.46 2.86
C TYR A 89 21.21 -22.03 2.50
N GLY A 90 20.44 -22.48 3.51
CA GLY A 90 19.19 -23.20 3.31
C GLY A 90 18.17 -22.47 2.47
N SER A 91 18.23 -21.13 2.38
CA SER A 91 17.35 -20.37 1.49
C SER A 91 17.56 -20.70 0.01
N ILE A 92 18.78 -21.02 -0.41
CA ILE A 92 19.17 -21.11 -1.83
C ILE A 92 18.59 -22.36 -2.52
N PRO A 93 18.79 -23.60 -2.01
CA PRO A 93 18.14 -24.76 -2.62
C PRO A 93 16.61 -24.71 -2.41
N THR A 94 16.13 -24.09 -1.33
CA THR A 94 14.70 -23.87 -1.09
C THR A 94 14.06 -22.96 -2.14
N GLN A 95 14.72 -21.88 -2.57
CA GLN A 95 14.25 -21.02 -3.65
C GLN A 95 13.91 -21.84 -4.91
N ASN A 96 14.82 -22.69 -5.36
CA ASN A 96 14.60 -23.53 -6.55
C ASN A 96 13.53 -24.60 -6.32
N ALA A 97 13.48 -25.17 -5.12
CA ALA A 97 12.53 -26.22 -4.76
C ALA A 97 11.05 -25.75 -4.77
N LEU A 98 10.79 -24.45 -4.58
CA LEU A 98 9.44 -23.88 -4.41
C LEU A 98 8.61 -23.72 -5.70
N ARG A 99 9.21 -23.83 -6.89
CA ARG A 99 8.54 -23.57 -8.17
C ARG A 99 7.23 -24.37 -8.34
N GLY A 100 6.08 -23.71 -8.51
CA GLY A 100 4.78 -24.35 -8.67
C GLY A 100 4.17 -24.91 -7.38
N LEU A 101 4.76 -24.64 -6.21
CA LEU A 101 4.28 -25.15 -4.91
C LEU A 101 3.65 -24.06 -4.03
N SER A 102 3.60 -22.79 -4.47
CA SER A 102 2.90 -21.76 -3.71
C SER A 102 1.40 -22.06 -3.61
N LYS A 103 0.78 -21.66 -2.49
CA LYS A 103 -0.68 -21.71 -2.32
C LYS A 103 -1.39 -21.01 -3.48
N ARG A 104 -0.86 -19.87 -3.94
CA ARG A 104 -1.40 -19.08 -5.06
C ARG A 104 -1.42 -19.85 -6.38
N GLU A 105 -0.30 -20.46 -6.79
CA GLU A 105 -0.22 -21.25 -8.03
C GLU A 105 -1.12 -22.50 -7.95
N ARG A 106 -1.13 -23.18 -6.79
CA ARG A 106 -1.92 -24.41 -6.59
C ARG A 106 -3.42 -24.14 -6.61
N SER A 107 -3.89 -23.14 -5.86
CA SER A 107 -5.31 -22.79 -5.84
C SER A 107 -5.81 -22.27 -7.20
N ALA A 108 -4.96 -21.62 -8.01
CA ALA A 108 -5.30 -21.26 -9.39
C ALA A 108 -5.53 -22.46 -10.32
N ASN A 109 -4.95 -23.62 -9.99
CA ASN A 109 -5.19 -24.90 -10.69
C ASN A 109 -6.30 -25.76 -10.04
N GLY A 110 -6.98 -25.24 -9.00
CA GLY A 110 -7.96 -26.01 -8.21
C GLY A 110 -7.36 -26.98 -7.19
N ASP A 111 -6.04 -26.95 -6.99
CA ASP A 111 -5.34 -27.80 -6.02
C ASP A 111 -5.47 -27.29 -4.58
N GLN A 112 -5.55 -28.24 -3.65
CA GLN A 112 -5.48 -27.99 -2.21
C GLN A 112 -4.02 -28.02 -1.70
N GLY A 113 -3.79 -27.42 -0.53
CA GLY A 113 -2.47 -27.25 0.07
C GLY A 113 -1.57 -26.26 -0.68
N GLY A 114 -0.41 -25.96 -0.10
CA GLY A 114 0.58 -25.08 -0.73
C GLY A 114 1.46 -24.35 0.28
N VAL A 115 2.56 -23.78 -0.20
CA VAL A 115 3.42 -22.95 0.63
C VAL A 115 2.77 -21.56 0.78
N VAL A 116 2.51 -21.16 2.02
CA VAL A 116 1.76 -19.94 2.37
C VAL A 116 2.65 -18.79 2.83
N ALA A 117 3.80 -19.08 3.44
CA ALA A 117 4.77 -18.06 3.84
C ALA A 117 6.21 -18.59 3.89
N LEU A 118 7.18 -17.69 3.71
CA LEU A 118 8.62 -17.96 3.83
C LEU A 118 9.24 -17.09 4.92
N LEU A 119 10.10 -17.65 5.76
CA LEU A 119 10.89 -16.93 6.75
C LEU A 119 12.39 -17.11 6.49
N TYR A 120 13.02 -16.06 5.97
CA TYR A 120 14.46 -15.97 5.76
C TYR A 120 15.14 -15.53 7.08
N ILE A 121 16.11 -16.31 7.57
CA ILE A 121 16.86 -15.99 8.80
C ILE A 121 18.34 -15.92 8.46
N ALA A 122 18.96 -14.74 8.62
CA ALA A 122 20.40 -14.55 8.41
C ALA A 122 20.90 -15.18 7.09
N SER A 123 20.17 -14.93 5.99
CA SER A 123 20.36 -15.58 4.69
C SER A 123 20.39 -14.56 3.54
N ARG A 124 20.91 -14.96 2.39
CA ARG A 124 20.90 -14.11 1.19
C ARG A 124 19.89 -14.66 0.17
N PRO A 125 18.77 -13.96 -0.09
CA PRO A 125 17.92 -14.25 -1.23
C PRO A 125 18.73 -14.00 -2.51
N LEU A 126 18.95 -15.03 -3.32
CA LEU A 126 19.78 -14.93 -4.53
C LEU A 126 18.96 -14.61 -5.77
N GLY A 127 19.49 -13.73 -6.62
CA GLY A 127 18.93 -13.38 -7.93
C GLY A 127 19.01 -14.54 -8.92
N PHE A 128 18.28 -14.42 -10.03
CA PHE A 128 18.29 -15.43 -11.09
C PHE A 128 19.70 -15.57 -11.70
N GLY A 129 20.26 -16.77 -11.64
CA GLY A 129 21.61 -17.09 -12.09
C GLY A 129 22.72 -16.82 -11.07
N GLU A 130 22.42 -16.30 -9.88
CA GLU A 130 23.42 -16.08 -8.82
C GLU A 130 23.67 -17.34 -7.97
N SER A 131 24.91 -17.48 -7.48
CA SER A 131 25.35 -18.50 -6.51
C SER A 131 26.08 -17.85 -5.33
N MET A 132 26.37 -18.60 -4.26
CA MET A 132 27.22 -18.10 -3.16
C MET A 132 28.63 -17.73 -3.67
N ALA A 133 29.17 -18.48 -4.62
CA ALA A 133 30.45 -18.16 -5.25
C ALA A 133 30.40 -16.87 -6.07
N SER A 134 29.37 -16.67 -6.91
CA SER A 134 29.24 -15.44 -7.73
C SER A 134 29.04 -14.18 -6.89
N THR A 135 28.50 -14.34 -5.68
CA THR A 135 28.20 -13.24 -4.75
C THR A 135 29.29 -12.97 -3.71
N GLY A 136 30.42 -13.70 -3.79
CA GLY A 136 31.56 -13.53 -2.88
C GLY A 136 31.38 -14.14 -1.49
N MET A 137 30.40 -15.02 -1.31
CA MET A 137 30.03 -15.64 -0.02
C MET A 137 30.43 -17.13 0.08
N ALA A 138 31.06 -17.69 -0.94
CA ALA A 138 31.63 -19.04 -0.85
C ALA A 138 32.82 -19.09 0.13
N PRO A 139 32.97 -20.17 0.92
CA PRO A 139 34.08 -20.34 1.84
C PRO A 139 35.43 -20.42 1.11
N SER A 140 36.48 -19.85 1.70
CA SER A 140 37.84 -19.98 1.18
C SER A 140 38.35 -21.41 1.37
N MET A 141 38.60 -22.13 0.28
CA MET A 141 39.16 -23.48 0.35
C MET A 141 40.57 -23.47 0.96
N SER A 142 40.85 -24.44 1.83
CA SER A 142 42.19 -24.60 2.42
C SER A 142 43.20 -24.95 1.32
N ARG A 143 44.37 -24.29 1.34
CA ARG A 143 45.49 -24.55 0.42
C ARG A 143 46.13 -25.93 0.62
N ASP A 144 45.85 -26.59 1.75
CA ASP A 144 46.46 -27.87 2.11
C ASP A 144 45.64 -29.09 1.64
N LYS A 145 44.47 -28.88 1.01
CA LYS A 145 43.66 -29.95 0.42
C LYS A 145 43.96 -30.11 -1.09
N PRO A 146 44.05 -31.35 -1.62
CA PRO A 146 44.18 -31.59 -3.07
C PRO A 146 43.05 -30.96 -3.89
N GLU A 147 43.33 -30.63 -5.16
CA GLU A 147 42.36 -29.97 -6.08
C GLU A 147 41.05 -30.74 -6.29
N ASN A 148 41.01 -32.04 -5.96
CA ASN A 148 39.85 -32.92 -6.11
C ASN A 148 39.08 -33.17 -4.80
N PHE A 149 39.23 -32.33 -3.76
CA PHE A 149 38.52 -32.54 -2.49
C PHE A 149 37.07 -32.06 -2.57
N GLU A 150 36.11 -32.98 -2.63
CA GLU A 150 34.70 -32.69 -2.92
C GLU A 150 33.91 -32.11 -1.71
N TYR A 151 34.44 -32.19 -0.49
CA TYR A 151 33.81 -31.67 0.74
C TYR A 151 34.59 -30.50 1.38
N VAL A 152 33.87 -29.46 1.77
CA VAL A 152 34.37 -28.29 2.52
C VAL A 152 34.06 -28.48 4.00
N ASP A 153 35.09 -28.44 4.84
CA ASP A 153 34.94 -28.52 6.30
C ASP A 153 34.32 -27.22 6.84
N PRO A 154 33.66 -27.25 8.01
CA PRO A 154 33.24 -26.03 8.69
C PRO A 154 34.44 -25.10 8.96
N PRO A 155 34.29 -23.76 8.94
CA PRO A 155 35.40 -22.85 9.20
C PRO A 155 35.95 -23.05 10.62
N PRO A 156 37.28 -22.98 10.84
CA PRO A 156 37.86 -23.15 12.20
C PRO A 156 37.32 -22.14 13.24
N SER A 157 36.86 -20.98 12.77
CA SER A 157 36.19 -19.94 13.55
C SER A 157 34.67 -20.10 13.64
N ALA A 158 34.09 -21.27 13.31
CA ALA A 158 32.64 -21.48 13.31
C ALA A 158 31.97 -21.12 14.64
N HIS A 159 32.62 -21.41 15.78
CA HIS A 159 32.15 -21.01 17.12
C HIS A 159 31.94 -19.49 17.23
N SER A 160 32.90 -18.69 16.76
CA SER A 160 32.85 -17.23 16.82
C SER A 160 32.18 -16.55 15.63
N LEU A 161 31.80 -17.30 14.59
CA LEU A 161 31.06 -16.80 13.41
C LEU A 161 29.56 -17.09 13.49
N PHE A 162 29.19 -18.31 13.89
CA PHE A 162 27.79 -18.77 13.88
C PHE A 162 27.12 -18.62 15.26
N TYR A 163 27.89 -18.77 16.33
CA TYR A 163 27.43 -18.76 17.72
C TYR A 163 28.11 -17.64 18.53
N SER A 164 28.37 -16.51 17.88
CA SER A 164 29.04 -15.32 18.44
C SER A 164 28.35 -14.69 19.65
N ASP A 165 27.12 -15.12 19.94
CA ASP A 165 26.24 -14.63 20.98
C ASP A 165 25.91 -15.66 22.08
N LEU A 166 26.55 -16.83 22.06
CA LEU A 166 26.54 -17.84 23.14
C LEU A 166 27.78 -17.72 24.03
N GLU A 167 27.80 -18.42 25.17
CA GLU A 167 29.03 -18.56 25.97
C GLU A 167 30.06 -19.46 25.25
N ASP A 168 31.36 -19.18 25.40
CA ASP A 168 32.45 -19.87 24.67
C ASP A 168 32.34 -21.40 24.69
N ALA A 169 32.00 -21.99 25.84
CA ALA A 169 31.88 -23.44 26.01
C ALA A 169 30.68 -24.02 25.22
N GLU A 170 29.57 -23.29 25.16
CA GLU A 170 28.38 -23.66 24.39
C GLU A 170 28.63 -23.46 22.89
N ALA A 171 29.22 -22.32 22.49
CA ALA A 171 29.61 -22.02 21.11
C ALA A 171 30.55 -23.08 20.53
N LEU A 172 31.53 -23.54 21.30
CA LEU A 172 32.40 -24.66 20.94
C LEU A 172 31.64 -25.99 20.87
N GLY A 173 30.72 -26.24 21.80
CA GLY A 173 29.83 -27.41 21.80
C GLY A 173 28.98 -27.49 20.53
N CYS A 174 28.35 -26.39 20.13
CA CYS A 174 27.57 -26.31 18.89
C CYS A 174 28.46 -26.47 17.65
N ALA A 175 29.59 -25.75 17.59
CA ALA A 175 30.51 -25.84 16.45
C ALA A 175 31.09 -27.26 16.24
N SER A 176 31.26 -28.05 17.29
CA SER A 176 31.73 -29.44 17.20
C SER A 176 30.73 -30.43 16.57
N GLN A 177 29.46 -30.03 16.39
CA GLN A 177 28.42 -30.87 15.76
C GLN A 177 28.31 -30.65 14.25
N LEU A 178 28.94 -29.60 13.72
CA LEU A 178 28.92 -29.27 12.29
C LEU A 178 29.59 -30.35 11.44
N GLN A 179 29.01 -30.64 10.27
CA GLN A 179 29.49 -31.68 9.35
C GLN A 179 30.04 -31.06 8.06
N PRO A 180 31.13 -31.59 7.45
CA PRO A 180 31.59 -31.15 6.14
C PRO A 180 30.50 -31.24 5.06
N GLN A 181 30.51 -30.32 4.08
CA GLN A 181 29.45 -30.21 3.06
C GLN A 181 30.02 -30.11 1.64
N SER A 182 29.34 -30.74 0.67
CA SER A 182 29.77 -30.83 -0.74
C SER A 182 30.07 -29.44 -1.33
N ASN A 183 31.29 -29.23 -1.85
CA ASN A 183 31.73 -27.94 -2.42
C ASN A 183 30.82 -27.45 -3.56
N SER A 184 30.16 -28.38 -4.26
CA SER A 184 29.23 -28.07 -5.34
C SER A 184 28.07 -27.16 -4.92
N VAL A 185 27.66 -27.16 -3.64
CA VAL A 185 26.54 -26.34 -3.15
C VAL A 185 26.82 -24.85 -3.23
N PHE A 186 28.08 -24.44 -3.09
CA PHE A 186 28.49 -23.03 -3.20
C PHE A 186 28.48 -22.52 -4.65
N GLN A 187 28.48 -23.42 -5.63
CA GLN A 187 28.33 -23.11 -7.05
C GLN A 187 26.87 -23.21 -7.55
N GLY A 188 25.96 -23.72 -6.71
CA GLY A 188 24.54 -23.85 -7.03
C GLY A 188 23.90 -22.50 -7.35
N VAL A 189 23.24 -22.40 -8.49
CA VAL A 189 22.58 -21.16 -8.94
C VAL A 189 21.10 -21.13 -8.57
N ALA A 190 20.61 -19.99 -8.11
CA ALA A 190 19.18 -19.76 -7.92
C ALA A 190 18.49 -19.52 -9.28
N ASP A 191 17.40 -20.24 -9.56
CA ASP A 191 16.62 -20.12 -10.81
C ASP A 191 15.18 -19.59 -10.61
N HIS A 192 14.81 -19.34 -9.36
CA HIS A 192 13.45 -18.94 -8.97
C HIS A 192 13.46 -17.86 -7.86
N LYS A 193 12.48 -16.96 -7.95
CA LYS A 193 12.25 -15.86 -7.01
C LYS A 193 10.90 -16.08 -6.32
N PRO A 194 10.84 -16.88 -5.25
CA PRO A 194 9.57 -17.29 -4.67
C PRO A 194 8.84 -16.14 -3.95
N TRP A 195 9.54 -15.07 -3.54
CA TRP A 195 8.93 -13.87 -2.94
C TRP A 195 8.05 -13.06 -3.89
N ASP A 196 8.15 -13.27 -5.21
CA ASP A 196 7.24 -12.67 -6.19
C ASP A 196 5.82 -13.28 -6.11
N LEU A 197 5.67 -14.45 -5.45
CA LEU A 197 4.43 -15.24 -5.38
C LEU A 197 4.00 -15.66 -3.96
N ILE A 198 4.95 -15.78 -3.02
CA ILE A 198 4.73 -16.23 -1.64
C ILE A 198 5.09 -15.11 -0.66
N PRO A 199 4.19 -14.71 0.27
CA PRO A 199 4.50 -13.81 1.37
C PRO A 199 5.81 -14.17 2.05
N SER A 200 6.76 -13.23 2.05
CA SER A 200 8.14 -13.47 2.47
C SER A 200 8.57 -12.51 3.57
N PHE A 201 9.08 -13.10 4.64
CA PHE A 201 9.48 -12.47 5.88
C PHE A 201 10.99 -12.66 6.06
N TYR A 202 11.64 -11.69 6.69
CA TYR A 202 13.07 -11.71 6.96
C TYR A 202 13.35 -11.36 8.43
N LEU A 203 14.09 -12.22 9.13
CA LEU A 203 14.55 -12.01 10.49
C LEU A 203 16.02 -11.57 10.49
N VAL A 204 16.24 -10.27 10.68
CA VAL A 204 17.56 -9.65 10.78
C VAL A 204 18.17 -9.95 12.13
N CYS A 205 19.33 -10.59 12.12
CA CYS A 205 20.08 -10.94 13.32
C CYS A 205 21.09 -9.82 13.64
N LYS A 206 20.81 -9.01 14.66
CA LYS A 206 21.56 -7.76 14.93
C LYS A 206 23.04 -7.97 15.28
N ARG A 207 23.38 -9.11 15.90
CA ARG A 207 24.73 -9.48 16.35
C ARG A 207 25.40 -10.53 15.45
N ASP A 208 24.87 -10.72 14.24
CA ASP A 208 25.45 -11.62 13.25
C ASP A 208 26.80 -11.09 12.74
N VAL A 209 27.84 -11.91 12.93
CA VAL A 209 29.23 -11.63 12.53
C VAL A 209 29.52 -12.18 11.12
N CYS A 210 28.74 -13.16 10.65
CA CYS A 210 28.87 -13.76 9.32
C CYS A 210 28.24 -12.86 8.25
N ILE A 211 27.08 -12.28 8.53
CA ILE A 211 26.36 -11.37 7.64
C ILE A 211 25.96 -10.10 8.41
N PRO A 212 26.59 -8.94 8.17
CA PRO A 212 26.26 -7.71 8.89
C PRO A 212 24.77 -7.33 8.77
N SER A 213 24.15 -6.92 9.88
CA SER A 213 22.72 -6.61 9.94
C SER A 213 22.25 -5.57 8.91
N GLY A 214 23.03 -4.52 8.65
CA GLY A 214 22.73 -3.55 7.58
C GLY A 214 22.73 -4.15 6.17
N THR A 215 23.50 -5.23 5.94
CA THR A 215 23.50 -5.99 4.69
C THR A 215 22.28 -6.90 4.58
N GLN A 216 21.88 -7.54 5.69
CA GLN A 216 20.64 -8.31 5.77
C GLN A 216 19.41 -7.44 5.45
N GLU A 217 19.33 -6.26 6.08
CA GLU A 217 18.27 -5.27 5.83
C GLU A 217 18.22 -4.80 4.37
N LEU A 218 19.39 -4.59 3.74
CA LEU A 218 19.47 -4.21 2.33
C LEU A 218 18.89 -5.29 1.41
N TRP A 219 19.27 -6.56 1.60
CA TRP A 219 18.76 -7.66 0.76
C TRP A 219 17.27 -7.91 0.96
N ALA A 220 16.81 -7.91 2.22
CA ALA A 220 15.39 -8.07 2.52
C ALA A 220 14.54 -6.97 1.86
N LYS A 221 15.02 -5.71 1.90
CA LYS A 221 14.40 -4.57 1.22
C LYS A 221 14.41 -4.72 -0.30
N GLN A 222 15.52 -5.17 -0.90
CA GLN A 222 15.62 -5.42 -2.35
C GLN A 222 14.65 -6.49 -2.85
N CYS A 223 14.27 -7.44 -2.00
CA CYS A 223 13.29 -8.48 -2.31
C CYS A 223 11.85 -8.16 -1.84
N GLY A 224 11.59 -6.95 -1.32
CA GLY A 224 10.26 -6.53 -0.87
C GLY A 224 9.73 -7.31 0.35
N MET A 225 10.61 -7.92 1.14
CA MET A 225 10.24 -8.76 2.28
C MET A 225 9.82 -7.92 3.50
N THR A 226 8.91 -8.48 4.31
CA THR A 226 8.64 -8.00 5.68
C THR A 226 9.91 -8.12 6.52
N VAL A 227 10.33 -7.06 7.21
CA VAL A 227 11.60 -7.05 7.97
C VAL A 227 11.34 -6.97 9.47
N MET A 228 11.78 -7.99 10.20
CA MET A 228 11.84 -8.01 11.66
C MET A 228 13.28 -8.15 12.13
N LYS A 229 13.55 -7.84 13.40
CA LYS A 229 14.92 -7.83 13.95
C LYS A 229 14.99 -8.51 15.32
N VAL A 230 15.93 -9.43 15.49
CA VAL A 230 16.24 -10.10 16.76
C VAL A 230 17.65 -9.72 17.24
N ASP A 231 17.83 -9.59 18.55
CA ASP A 231 19.14 -9.31 19.14
C ASP A 231 19.98 -10.58 19.33
N ALA A 232 20.31 -11.24 18.22
CA ALA A 232 21.03 -12.51 18.17
C ALA A 232 22.04 -12.56 17.01
N GLY A 233 22.91 -13.57 17.05
CA GLY A 233 23.90 -13.93 16.03
C GLY A 233 23.30 -14.73 14.87
N HIS A 234 24.15 -15.39 14.10
CA HIS A 234 23.78 -16.04 12.82
C HIS A 234 22.76 -17.19 12.97
N VAL A 235 22.71 -17.81 14.16
CA VAL A 235 21.88 -18.99 14.46
C VAL A 235 20.93 -18.65 15.64
N PRO A 236 19.95 -17.75 15.45
CA PRO A 236 19.18 -17.14 16.54
C PRO A 236 18.27 -18.13 17.29
N PHE A 237 18.03 -19.32 16.74
CA PHE A 237 17.28 -20.38 17.40
C PHE A 237 18.12 -21.20 18.41
N MET A 238 19.42 -20.93 18.54
CA MET A 238 20.21 -21.41 19.69
C MET A 238 20.14 -20.40 20.86
N SER A 239 20.38 -19.12 20.58
CA SER A 239 20.50 -18.07 21.60
C SER A 239 19.19 -17.37 21.99
N SER A 240 18.17 -17.44 21.13
CA SER A 240 16.87 -16.77 21.31
C SER A 240 15.70 -17.56 20.68
N PRO A 241 15.57 -18.88 20.96
CA PRO A 241 14.54 -19.73 20.34
C PRO A 241 13.12 -19.22 20.56
N ALA A 242 12.81 -18.69 21.73
CA ALA A 242 11.49 -18.11 22.03
C ALA A 242 11.15 -16.94 21.09
N ALA A 243 12.09 -16.04 20.81
CA ALA A 243 11.87 -14.90 19.90
C ALA A 243 11.71 -15.34 18.43
N VAL A 244 12.40 -16.41 18.02
CA VAL A 244 12.20 -17.03 16.70
C VAL A 244 10.86 -17.76 16.63
N ALA A 245 10.44 -18.41 17.72
CA ALA A 245 9.13 -19.05 17.83
C ALA A 245 7.99 -18.03 17.84
N ASP A 246 8.14 -16.90 18.54
CA ASP A 246 7.21 -15.77 18.50
C ASP A 246 7.06 -15.22 17.09
N MET A 247 8.15 -15.13 16.31
CA MET A 247 8.10 -14.77 14.88
C MET A 247 7.38 -15.82 14.03
N VAL A 248 7.69 -17.11 14.18
CA VAL A 248 6.98 -18.18 13.44
C VAL A 248 5.49 -18.20 13.83
N ARG A 249 5.17 -18.00 15.11
CA ARG A 249 3.79 -17.81 15.59
C ARG A 249 3.16 -16.54 15.02
N SER A 250 3.90 -15.43 14.89
CA SER A 250 3.37 -14.21 14.29
C SER A 250 3.12 -14.38 12.80
N ILE A 251 3.95 -15.11 12.04
CA ILE A 251 3.65 -15.45 10.64
C ILE A 251 2.42 -16.39 10.54
N ASN A 252 2.24 -17.26 11.53
CA ASN A 252 1.10 -18.17 11.63
C ASN A 252 -0.20 -17.50 12.14
N SER A 253 -0.11 -16.40 12.89
CA SER A 253 -1.25 -15.60 13.37
C SER A 253 -1.49 -14.34 12.54
N LEU A 254 -0.50 -13.94 11.74
CA LEU A 254 -0.69 -13.14 10.54
C LEU A 254 -1.44 -14.02 9.53
N ASP A 255 -2.74 -14.15 9.78
CA ASP A 255 -3.70 -14.29 8.72
C ASP A 255 -3.57 -13.07 7.79
N MET A 256 -2.58 -13.13 6.91
CA MET A 256 -2.48 -12.32 5.69
C MET A 256 -3.68 -12.58 4.77
N GLU A 257 -4.53 -13.57 5.09
CA GLU A 257 -5.84 -13.81 4.51
C GLU A 257 -7.01 -13.13 5.26
N ASN A 258 -6.93 -12.84 6.57
CA ASN A 258 -8.08 -12.35 7.36
C ASN A 258 -8.17 -10.83 7.49
N VAL A 259 -7.06 -10.06 7.61
CA VAL A 259 -7.18 -8.60 7.40
C VAL A 259 -7.46 -8.42 5.92
N PRO A 260 -8.65 -7.92 5.49
CA PRO A 260 -8.94 -7.83 4.07
C PRO A 260 -7.90 -6.90 3.44
N PRO A 261 -7.25 -7.33 2.34
CA PRO A 261 -6.42 -6.42 1.58
C PRO A 261 -7.29 -5.26 1.08
N ARG A 262 -6.66 -4.24 0.48
CA ARG A 262 -7.40 -3.24 -0.30
C ARG A 262 -8.43 -3.96 -1.21
N MET A 263 -9.68 -3.51 -1.18
CA MET A 263 -10.74 -4.03 -2.04
C MET A 263 -10.31 -3.93 -3.51
N GLY A 264 -10.60 -4.96 -4.31
CA GLY A 264 -10.34 -4.94 -5.75
C GLY A 264 -11.16 -3.86 -6.45
N PHE A 265 -10.65 -3.38 -7.58
CA PHE A 265 -11.50 -2.70 -8.55
C PHE A 265 -12.42 -3.71 -9.23
N ASP A 266 -13.54 -3.24 -9.75
CA ASP A 266 -14.32 -3.99 -10.70
C ASP A 266 -13.63 -3.91 -12.07
N ASP A 267 -12.95 -5.00 -12.45
CA ASP A 267 -12.26 -5.10 -13.73
C ASP A 267 -13.18 -4.81 -14.93
N VAL A 268 -14.49 -5.10 -14.86
CA VAL A 268 -15.42 -4.79 -15.97
C VAL A 268 -15.72 -3.29 -16.05
N ALA A 269 -15.83 -2.60 -14.90
CA ALA A 269 -15.96 -1.14 -14.87
C ALA A 269 -14.67 -0.45 -15.32
N TRP A 270 -13.53 -0.99 -14.91
CA TRP A 270 -12.21 -0.48 -15.24
C TRP A 270 -11.89 -0.69 -16.73
N GLU A 271 -12.02 -1.91 -17.27
CA GLU A 271 -11.85 -2.21 -18.70
C GLU A 271 -12.74 -1.33 -19.58
N LYS A 272 -14.01 -1.13 -19.21
CA LYS A 272 -14.91 -0.22 -19.91
C LYS A 272 -14.42 1.23 -19.86
N SER A 273 -13.95 1.69 -18.71
CA SER A 273 -13.40 3.05 -18.54
C SER A 273 -12.10 3.24 -19.34
N GLU A 274 -11.28 2.20 -19.46
CA GLU A 274 -10.11 2.20 -20.36
C GLU A 274 -10.51 2.13 -21.83
N GLU A 275 -11.55 1.38 -22.20
CA GLU A 275 -12.06 1.31 -23.57
C GLU A 275 -12.68 2.63 -24.03
N ASP A 276 -13.47 3.29 -23.18
CA ASP A 276 -14.01 4.64 -23.40
C ASP A 276 -12.87 5.63 -23.68
N PHE A 277 -11.84 5.65 -22.82
CA PHE A 277 -10.67 6.50 -23.00
C PHE A 277 -9.90 6.14 -24.28
N LYS A 278 -9.62 4.85 -24.49
CA LYS A 278 -8.86 4.34 -25.63
C LYS A 278 -9.53 4.70 -26.95
N THR A 279 -10.83 4.46 -27.07
CA THR A 279 -11.63 4.74 -28.27
C THR A 279 -11.63 6.23 -28.60
N TRP A 280 -11.87 7.08 -27.60
CA TRP A 280 -11.76 8.54 -27.75
C TRP A 280 -10.33 8.97 -28.13
N SER A 281 -9.32 8.41 -27.45
CA SER A 281 -7.93 8.79 -27.64
C SER A 281 -7.40 8.40 -29.04
N GLN A 282 -7.82 7.28 -29.59
CA GLN A 282 -7.46 6.85 -30.95
C GLN A 282 -8.02 7.77 -32.03
N ARG A 283 -9.19 8.37 -31.78
CA ARG A 283 -9.83 9.31 -32.71
C ARG A 283 -9.14 10.68 -32.73
N TYR A 284 -8.68 11.18 -31.59
CA TYR A 284 -8.28 12.60 -31.45
C TYR A 284 -6.79 12.84 -31.19
N LEU A 285 -6.02 11.90 -30.61
CA LEU A 285 -4.63 12.16 -30.20
C LEU A 285 -3.60 12.24 -31.35
N ARG A 286 -4.01 11.97 -32.59
CA ARG A 286 -3.12 11.92 -33.77
C ARG A 286 -3.70 12.63 -34.99
N ASP A 287 -4.82 13.32 -34.82
CA ASP A 287 -5.52 14.00 -35.89
C ASP A 287 -5.01 15.45 -36.02
N GLU A 288 -4.45 15.78 -37.18
CA GLU A 288 -3.85 17.10 -37.45
C GLU A 288 -4.89 18.25 -37.40
N PRO A 289 -6.11 18.11 -37.99
CA PRO A 289 -7.20 19.06 -37.78
C PRO A 289 -7.53 19.31 -36.31
N THR A 290 -7.66 18.26 -35.49
CA THR A 290 -7.93 18.39 -34.05
C THR A 290 -6.84 19.21 -33.34
N MET A 291 -5.56 18.99 -33.69
CA MET A 291 -4.44 19.77 -33.14
C MET A 291 -4.53 21.25 -33.54
N TYR A 292 -4.87 21.56 -34.81
CA TYR A 292 -5.12 22.94 -35.23
C TYR A 292 -6.30 23.58 -34.50
N ALA A 293 -7.40 22.84 -34.29
CA ALA A 293 -8.57 23.33 -33.58
C ALA A 293 -8.26 23.68 -32.11
N ILE A 294 -7.49 22.83 -31.42
CA ILE A 294 -6.98 23.11 -30.07
C ILE A 294 -6.04 24.34 -30.06
N GLY A 295 -5.16 24.47 -31.06
CA GLY A 295 -4.27 25.64 -31.19
C GLY A 295 -5.05 26.94 -31.41
N HIS A 296 -6.08 26.91 -32.26
CA HIS A 296 -6.99 28.04 -32.47
C HIS A 296 -7.79 28.38 -31.20
N LEU A 297 -8.26 27.38 -30.47
CA LEU A 297 -8.94 27.57 -29.19
C LEU A 297 -8.03 28.29 -28.17
N ILE A 298 -6.78 27.84 -27.97
CA ILE A 298 -5.85 28.50 -27.03
C ILE A 298 -5.53 29.94 -27.46
N THR A 299 -5.21 30.14 -28.75
CA THR A 299 -4.81 31.46 -29.29
C THR A 299 -5.94 32.50 -29.27
N LYS A 300 -7.19 32.07 -29.45
CA LYS A 300 -8.40 32.91 -29.28
C LYS A 300 -8.47 33.57 -27.89
N HIS A 301 -7.97 32.91 -26.84
CA HIS A 301 -8.15 33.34 -25.45
C HIS A 301 -6.87 33.85 -24.76
N ARG A 302 -5.68 33.34 -25.10
CA ARG A 302 -4.40 33.85 -24.55
C ARG A 302 -3.86 35.09 -25.29
N LEU A 303 -4.23 35.28 -26.56
CA LEU A 303 -3.67 36.29 -27.49
C LEU A 303 -2.14 36.18 -27.69
N GLY A 304 -1.63 36.80 -28.76
CA GLY A 304 -0.21 36.74 -29.15
C GLY A 304 0.09 35.71 -30.24
N THR A 305 1.36 35.62 -30.66
CA THR A 305 1.78 34.75 -31.77
C THR A 305 2.18 33.36 -31.26
N PRO A 306 1.50 32.28 -31.66
CA PRO A 306 1.88 30.92 -31.30
C PRO A 306 3.20 30.53 -31.95
N GLU A 307 4.01 29.75 -31.22
CA GLU A 307 5.28 29.20 -31.68
C GLU A 307 5.19 27.68 -31.85
N LEU A 308 4.74 26.97 -30.80
CA LEU A 308 4.70 25.52 -30.76
C LEU A 308 3.54 25.04 -29.89
N LEU A 309 2.69 24.18 -30.47
CA LEU A 309 1.72 23.37 -29.72
C LEU A 309 2.34 22.00 -29.43
N GLU A 310 2.49 21.67 -28.16
CA GLU A 310 3.01 20.38 -27.71
C GLU A 310 2.02 19.70 -26.75
N ARG A 311 1.93 18.37 -26.83
CA ARG A 311 1.17 17.59 -25.85
C ARG A 311 2.06 17.30 -24.65
N ILE A 312 1.58 17.62 -23.45
CA ILE A 312 2.27 17.27 -22.21
C ILE A 312 1.80 15.88 -21.76
N PRO A 313 2.70 14.94 -21.40
CA PRO A 313 2.31 13.72 -20.69
C PRO A 313 1.76 14.12 -19.32
N ALA A 314 0.44 14.06 -19.15
CA ALA A 314 -0.24 14.70 -18.03
C ALA A 314 -1.31 13.83 -17.37
N GLY A 315 -1.30 13.90 -16.02
CA GLY A 315 -2.39 13.64 -15.08
C GLY A 315 -3.00 12.24 -15.07
N ALA A 316 -3.70 11.93 -13.98
CA ALA A 316 -4.73 10.89 -14.00
C ALA A 316 -5.87 11.34 -14.91
N TYR A 317 -6.54 12.44 -14.58
CA TYR A 317 -7.88 12.77 -15.13
C TYR A 317 -7.93 13.66 -16.38
N ASN A 318 -6.83 14.29 -16.82
CA ASN A 318 -6.89 15.33 -17.87
C ASN A 318 -5.84 15.16 -18.95
N LEU A 319 -6.23 15.34 -20.20
CA LEU A 319 -5.33 15.55 -21.33
C LEU A 319 -4.92 17.02 -21.36
N VAL A 320 -3.61 17.28 -21.51
CA VAL A 320 -3.06 18.65 -21.47
C VAL A 320 -2.23 18.94 -22.71
N TYR A 321 -2.53 20.08 -23.34
CA TYR A 321 -1.76 20.65 -24.44
C TYR A 321 -1.20 22.00 -24.04
N ARG A 322 0.08 22.23 -24.29
CA ARG A 322 0.77 23.51 -24.04
C ARG A 322 1.03 24.22 -25.36
N MET A 323 0.58 25.47 -25.45
CA MET A 323 1.00 26.40 -26.50
C MET A 323 2.10 27.30 -25.94
N LYS A 324 3.27 27.29 -26.59
CA LYS A 324 4.33 28.28 -26.43
C LYS A 324 4.09 29.46 -27.37
N PHE A 325 4.45 30.65 -26.93
CA PHE A 325 4.26 31.89 -27.68
C PHE A 325 5.60 32.62 -27.86
N LEU A 326 5.74 33.35 -28.97
CA LEU A 326 6.97 34.11 -29.28
C LEU A 326 7.25 35.28 -28.30
N ASP A 327 6.32 35.60 -27.40
CA ASP A 327 6.54 36.53 -26.28
C ASP A 327 7.30 35.87 -25.10
N GLY A 328 7.63 34.59 -25.20
CA GLY A 328 8.23 33.77 -24.15
C GLY A 328 7.22 33.19 -23.16
N GLY A 329 5.92 33.50 -23.31
CA GLY A 329 4.83 33.00 -22.49
C GLY A 329 4.34 31.61 -22.89
N SER A 330 3.45 31.06 -22.07
CA SER A 330 2.76 29.80 -22.38
C SER A 330 1.36 29.77 -21.78
N ALA A 331 0.47 29.03 -22.42
CA ALA A 331 -0.85 28.69 -21.92
C ALA A 331 -1.14 27.22 -22.19
N ILE A 332 -2.04 26.63 -21.40
CA ILE A 332 -2.47 25.25 -21.55
C ILE A 332 -3.97 25.15 -21.80
N ALA A 333 -4.37 24.16 -22.59
CA ALA A 333 -5.72 23.63 -22.63
C ALA A 333 -5.77 22.27 -21.91
N ARG A 334 -6.70 22.13 -20.96
CA ARG A 334 -7.03 20.89 -20.25
C ARG A 334 -8.38 20.37 -20.74
N PHE A 335 -8.44 19.08 -21.04
CA PHE A 335 -9.68 18.35 -21.35
C PHE A 335 -9.81 17.15 -20.40
N PRO A 336 -10.91 16.99 -19.64
CA PRO A 336 -11.16 15.79 -18.86
C PRO A 336 -11.16 14.55 -19.76
N LYS A 337 -10.47 13.48 -19.36
CA LYS A 337 -10.38 12.24 -20.12
C LYS A 337 -11.69 11.46 -20.00
N PRO A 338 -12.39 11.15 -21.12
CA PRO A 338 -13.55 10.27 -21.09
C PRO A 338 -13.18 8.88 -20.53
N GLY A 339 -14.17 8.16 -20.00
CA GLY A 339 -13.92 6.94 -19.25
C GLY A 339 -13.43 7.21 -17.83
N GLN A 340 -12.36 8.00 -17.66
CA GLN A 340 -11.75 8.29 -16.35
C GLN A 340 -12.48 9.38 -15.57
N VAL A 341 -13.06 10.39 -16.23
CA VAL A 341 -13.91 11.40 -15.59
C VAL A 341 -15.38 11.14 -15.90
N LYS A 342 -16.18 10.89 -14.86
CA LYS A 342 -17.60 10.52 -14.96
C LYS A 342 -18.57 11.69 -14.92
N PHE A 343 -18.12 12.85 -14.43
CA PHE A 343 -18.89 14.10 -14.41
C PHE A 343 -18.08 15.27 -14.98
N PRO A 344 -17.70 15.25 -16.27
CA PRO A 344 -16.67 16.15 -16.81
C PRO A 344 -17.06 17.63 -16.76
N GLU A 345 -18.33 17.97 -17.01
CA GLU A 345 -18.77 19.38 -16.95
C GLU A 345 -18.94 19.89 -15.52
N GLU A 346 -19.46 19.06 -14.60
CA GLU A 346 -19.57 19.39 -13.18
C GLU A 346 -18.18 19.62 -12.59
N LYS A 347 -17.23 18.72 -12.87
CA LYS A 347 -15.82 18.84 -12.52
C LYS A 347 -15.22 20.16 -13.02
N VAL A 348 -15.35 20.46 -14.32
CA VAL A 348 -14.76 21.68 -14.91
C VAL A 348 -15.35 22.95 -14.30
N ARG A 349 -16.67 23.01 -14.09
CA ARG A 349 -17.33 24.14 -13.41
C ARG A 349 -16.82 24.31 -11.98
N ASN A 350 -16.71 23.22 -11.22
CA ASN A 350 -16.28 23.24 -9.82
C ASN A 350 -14.78 23.57 -9.67
N GLU A 351 -13.91 23.06 -10.56
CA GLU A 351 -12.46 23.35 -10.59
C GLU A 351 -12.22 24.84 -10.88
N VAL A 352 -12.84 25.40 -11.93
CA VAL A 352 -12.71 26.82 -12.26
C VAL A 352 -13.29 27.73 -11.18
N ALA A 353 -14.44 27.36 -10.60
CA ALA A 353 -15.04 28.07 -9.48
C ALA A 353 -14.09 28.14 -8.28
N THR A 354 -13.54 26.98 -7.89
CA THR A 354 -12.55 26.87 -6.80
C THR A 354 -11.32 27.73 -7.06
N MET A 355 -10.72 27.63 -8.25
CA MET A 355 -9.48 28.35 -8.59
C MET A 355 -9.64 29.86 -8.51
N ARG A 356 -10.75 30.39 -9.05
CA ARG A 356 -11.07 31.82 -9.00
C ARG A 356 -11.35 32.31 -7.58
N PHE A 357 -12.14 31.56 -6.81
CA PHE A 357 -12.43 31.91 -5.41
C PHE A 357 -11.17 31.98 -4.55
N ILE A 358 -10.26 31.01 -4.70
CA ILE A 358 -8.97 31.01 -3.99
C ILE A 358 -8.09 32.19 -4.43
N GLN A 359 -8.04 32.48 -5.73
CA GLN A 359 -7.27 33.62 -6.28
C GLN A 359 -7.81 34.98 -5.81
N GLU A 360 -9.11 35.09 -5.58
CA GLU A 360 -9.76 36.31 -5.05
C GLU A 360 -9.51 36.48 -3.53
N HIS A 361 -9.55 35.39 -2.75
CA HIS A 361 -9.58 35.44 -1.29
C HIS A 361 -8.23 35.13 -0.59
N THR A 362 -7.19 34.74 -1.33
CA THR A 362 -5.91 34.30 -0.76
C THR A 362 -4.69 34.79 -1.56
N THR A 363 -3.49 34.54 -1.05
CA THR A 363 -2.22 34.71 -1.78
C THR A 363 -1.64 33.39 -2.30
N ILE A 364 -2.44 32.31 -2.29
CA ILE A 364 -2.01 30.98 -2.76
C ILE A 364 -1.77 31.06 -4.28
N PRO A 365 -0.63 30.59 -4.80
CA PRO A 365 -0.35 30.65 -6.23
C PRO A 365 -1.17 29.60 -6.99
N VAL A 366 -2.26 30.05 -7.62
CA VAL A 366 -3.17 29.24 -8.44
C VAL A 366 -3.10 29.69 -9.90
N PRO A 367 -3.09 28.78 -10.89
CA PRO A 367 -3.08 29.16 -12.30
C PRO A 367 -4.26 30.07 -12.67
N PHE A 368 -3.98 31.22 -13.27
CA PHE A 368 -4.99 32.12 -13.80
C PHE A 368 -5.79 31.46 -14.94
N VAL A 369 -7.11 31.34 -14.75
CA VAL A 369 -8.04 30.78 -15.75
C VAL A 369 -8.38 31.86 -16.80
N LEU A 370 -7.83 31.69 -18.01
CA LEU A 370 -8.05 32.57 -19.16
C LEU A 370 -9.48 32.39 -19.73
N HIS A 371 -9.94 31.14 -19.84
CA HIS A 371 -11.27 30.78 -20.30
C HIS A 371 -11.61 29.34 -19.90
N TYR A 372 -12.88 28.99 -19.94
CA TYR A 372 -13.35 27.60 -19.84
C TYR A 372 -14.66 27.50 -20.62
N GLY A 373 -14.97 26.31 -21.12
CA GLY A 373 -16.18 26.09 -21.91
C GLY A 373 -16.72 24.66 -21.76
N MET A 374 -17.98 24.49 -22.13
CA MET A 374 -18.69 23.21 -22.03
C MET A 374 -18.57 22.38 -23.33
N SER A 375 -19.20 21.21 -23.36
CA SER A 375 -19.03 20.23 -24.45
C SER A 375 -19.46 20.76 -25.82
N ASP A 376 -20.40 21.70 -25.86
CA ASP A 376 -20.95 22.39 -27.03
C ASP A 376 -20.07 23.54 -27.54
N GLU A 377 -19.22 24.11 -26.67
CA GLU A 377 -18.25 25.15 -27.02
C GLU A 377 -16.90 24.57 -27.49
N SER A 378 -16.67 23.27 -27.24
CA SER A 378 -15.43 22.59 -27.57
C SER A 378 -15.33 22.21 -29.05
N PRO A 379 -14.16 22.33 -29.69
CA PRO A 379 -13.92 21.73 -30.99
C PRO A 379 -14.07 20.20 -30.94
N ASP A 380 -14.51 19.65 -32.07
CA ASP A 380 -14.46 18.23 -32.48
C ASP A 380 -15.04 17.19 -31.50
N GLY A 381 -15.78 17.60 -30.47
CA GLY A 381 -16.31 16.69 -29.45
C GLY A 381 -15.26 16.24 -28.42
N LEU A 382 -14.25 17.08 -28.14
CA LEU A 382 -13.25 16.82 -27.09
C LEU A 382 -13.81 16.89 -25.66
N GLY A 383 -15.03 17.40 -25.46
CA GLY A 383 -15.65 17.58 -24.14
C GLY A 383 -15.36 18.96 -23.54
N PRO A 384 -15.80 19.24 -22.30
CA PRO A 384 -15.57 20.53 -21.65
C PRO A 384 -14.07 20.76 -21.42
N PHE A 385 -13.66 22.02 -21.29
CA PHE A 385 -12.25 22.37 -21.25
C PHE A 385 -11.95 23.57 -20.35
N ILE A 386 -10.69 23.67 -19.93
CA ILE A 386 -10.12 24.85 -19.24
C ILE A 386 -8.92 25.34 -20.04
N ILE A 387 -8.88 26.64 -20.35
CA ILE A 387 -7.70 27.34 -20.88
C ILE A 387 -7.15 28.20 -19.75
N MET A 388 -5.90 27.97 -19.37
CA MET A 388 -5.27 28.69 -18.26
C MET A 388 -3.79 28.94 -18.52
N GLU A 389 -3.18 29.80 -17.70
CA GLU A 389 -1.75 30.06 -17.80
C GLU A 389 -0.91 28.79 -17.53
N TRP A 390 0.29 28.75 -18.10
CA TRP A 390 1.30 27.79 -17.70
C TRP A 390 2.19 28.42 -16.61
N ILE A 391 2.24 27.80 -15.43
CA ILE A 391 3.14 28.22 -14.35
C ILE A 391 4.55 27.69 -14.64
N GLU A 392 5.48 28.59 -14.94
CA GLU A 392 6.89 28.20 -15.07
C GLU A 392 7.50 27.81 -13.72
N SER A 393 8.06 26.62 -13.68
CA SER A 393 8.67 26.00 -12.50
C SER A 393 9.93 25.23 -12.90
N SER A 394 10.79 24.91 -11.94
CA SER A 394 12.00 24.11 -12.19
C SER A 394 11.87 22.65 -11.79
N THR A 395 10.97 22.33 -10.86
CA THR A 395 10.74 20.98 -10.35
C THR A 395 9.40 20.90 -9.62
N SER A 396 8.86 19.70 -9.42
CA SER A 396 7.80 19.46 -8.44
C SER A 396 8.38 19.21 -7.04
N LEU A 397 7.55 19.32 -6.00
CA LEU A 397 7.96 18.90 -4.64
C LEU A 397 8.19 17.39 -4.57
N TYR A 398 7.45 16.58 -5.35
CA TYR A 398 7.69 15.14 -5.46
C TYR A 398 9.11 14.82 -5.94
N ASP A 399 9.54 15.44 -7.04
CA ASP A 399 10.88 15.22 -7.60
C ASP A 399 11.99 15.74 -6.68
N LEU A 400 11.73 16.80 -5.91
CA LEU A 400 12.67 17.31 -4.90
C LEU A 400 12.81 16.34 -3.72
N LEU A 401 11.70 15.78 -3.22
CA LEU A 401 11.69 14.90 -2.05
C LEU A 401 12.15 13.47 -2.37
N ARG A 402 12.00 13.01 -3.62
CA ARG A 402 12.32 11.64 -4.04
C ARG A 402 13.83 11.35 -4.01
N LEU A 403 14.20 10.19 -3.48
CA LEU A 403 15.58 9.69 -3.53
C LEU A 403 16.06 9.57 -5.00
N PRO A 404 17.17 10.23 -5.38
CA PRO A 404 17.66 10.21 -6.76
C PRO A 404 17.97 8.80 -7.27
N ASN A 405 17.80 8.61 -8.58
CA ASN A 405 18.09 7.38 -9.32
C ASN A 405 17.25 6.13 -8.95
N LEU A 406 16.22 6.26 -8.10
CA LEU A 406 15.21 5.20 -7.97
C LEU A 406 14.47 5.02 -9.31
N PRO A 407 14.26 3.78 -9.80
CA PRO A 407 13.39 3.51 -10.94
C PRO A 407 11.96 4.01 -10.71
N ASP A 408 11.24 4.42 -11.77
CA ASP A 408 9.84 4.90 -11.67
C ASP A 408 8.83 3.81 -11.30
N LYS A 409 9.24 2.54 -11.35
CA LYS A 409 8.46 1.40 -10.86
C LYS A 409 8.69 1.11 -9.38
N GLU A 410 9.73 1.69 -8.78
CA GLU A 410 10.00 1.55 -7.35
C GLU A 410 9.24 2.61 -6.56
N ARG A 411 8.77 2.16 -5.41
CA ARG A 411 7.99 2.93 -4.46
C ARG A 411 8.80 4.15 -3.97
N PRO A 412 8.24 5.38 -3.95
CA PRO A 412 9.02 6.57 -3.67
C PRO A 412 9.49 6.62 -2.20
N VAL A 413 10.77 6.94 -2.01
CA VAL A 413 11.43 7.06 -0.70
C VAL A 413 11.93 8.49 -0.52
N ILE A 414 11.68 9.11 0.63
CA ILE A 414 12.14 10.47 0.92
C ILE A 414 13.67 10.44 0.99
N ASN A 415 14.31 11.31 0.22
CA ASN A 415 15.76 11.46 0.17
C ASN A 415 16.29 11.92 1.55
N PRO A 416 17.08 11.10 2.26
CA PRO A 416 17.60 11.46 3.58
C PRO A 416 18.70 12.53 3.53
N ASP A 417 19.28 12.79 2.35
CA ASP A 417 20.37 13.75 2.15
C ASP A 417 19.88 15.21 1.98
N ILE A 418 18.56 15.45 2.04
CA ILE A 418 18.01 16.81 2.00
C ILE A 418 18.27 17.50 3.35
N PRO A 419 18.95 18.66 3.40
CA PRO A 419 19.17 19.38 4.65
C PRO A 419 17.86 19.75 5.33
N LEU A 420 17.82 19.64 6.66
CA LEU A 420 16.61 19.89 7.45
C LEU A 420 16.08 21.32 7.23
N GLU A 421 16.97 22.32 7.13
CA GLU A 421 16.60 23.72 6.91
C GLU A 421 15.86 23.91 5.57
N ARG A 422 16.18 23.08 4.56
CA ARG A 422 15.53 23.09 3.24
C ARG A 422 14.12 22.49 3.32
N ILE A 423 13.96 21.40 4.07
CA ILE A 423 12.62 20.81 4.35
C ILE A 423 11.77 21.80 5.14
N GLU A 424 12.32 22.42 6.19
CA GLU A 424 11.61 23.41 7.01
C GLU A 424 11.19 24.64 6.21
N TYR A 425 12.04 25.14 5.30
CA TYR A 425 11.69 26.25 4.41
C TYR A 425 10.51 25.93 3.50
N ILE A 426 10.43 24.71 2.97
CA ILE A 426 9.29 24.25 2.16
C ILE A 426 8.05 24.07 3.05
N TYR A 427 8.17 23.38 4.17
CA TYR A 427 7.07 23.15 5.11
C TYR A 427 6.51 24.44 5.71
N SER A 428 7.33 25.48 5.90
CA SER A 428 6.88 26.81 6.33
C SER A 428 5.99 27.50 5.29
N GLN A 429 6.25 27.28 3.99
CA GLN A 429 5.38 27.78 2.91
C GLN A 429 4.08 26.97 2.81
N LEU A 430 4.14 25.63 2.95
CA LEU A 430 2.95 24.78 2.95
C LEU A 430 2.03 25.05 4.16
N ALA A 431 2.64 25.29 5.33
CA ALA A 431 1.92 25.74 6.52
C ALA A 431 1.17 27.06 6.29
N ASP A 432 1.80 28.03 5.63
CA ASP A 432 1.15 29.30 5.28
C ASP A 432 -0.08 29.08 4.38
N ILE A 433 0.06 28.24 3.35
CA ILE A 433 -1.02 27.87 2.42
C ILE A 433 -2.17 27.17 3.14
N LEU A 434 -1.89 26.19 4.01
CA LEU A 434 -2.92 25.48 4.77
C LEU A 434 -3.65 26.39 5.77
N LEU A 435 -2.93 27.34 6.40
CA LEU A 435 -3.54 28.37 7.24
C LEU A 435 -4.43 29.35 6.44
N GLN A 436 -4.14 29.57 5.16
CA GLN A 436 -5.01 30.35 4.28
C GLN A 436 -6.26 29.56 3.88
N LEU A 437 -6.12 28.30 3.46
CA LEU A 437 -7.25 27.42 3.11
C LEU A 437 -8.22 27.21 4.28
N SER A 438 -7.72 26.97 5.50
CA SER A 438 -8.56 26.73 6.69
C SER A 438 -9.44 27.92 7.10
N ARG A 439 -9.13 29.13 6.60
CA ARG A 439 -9.91 30.35 6.83
C ARG A 439 -11.03 30.53 5.79
N LEU A 440 -10.99 29.82 4.66
CA LEU A 440 -12.04 29.82 3.64
C LEU A 440 -13.21 28.95 4.11
N LYS A 441 -13.98 29.47 5.07
CA LYS A 441 -15.13 28.79 5.68
C LYS A 441 -16.41 29.08 4.92
N LEU A 442 -17.14 28.02 4.60
CA LEU A 442 -18.33 28.03 3.74
C LEU A 442 -19.56 27.47 4.51
N PRO A 443 -20.80 27.86 4.13
CA PRO A 443 -21.99 27.62 4.95
C PRO A 443 -22.58 26.21 4.86
N LYS A 444 -22.04 25.33 4.01
CA LYS A 444 -22.45 23.93 3.85
C LYS A 444 -21.27 23.09 3.40
N ILE A 445 -21.32 21.78 3.62
CA ILE A 445 -20.47 20.80 2.95
C ILE A 445 -20.99 20.63 1.52
N GLY A 446 -20.12 20.82 0.52
CA GLY A 446 -20.52 20.81 -0.89
C GLY A 446 -19.49 21.47 -1.82
N SER A 447 -19.67 21.31 -3.13
CA SER A 447 -18.81 21.96 -4.13
C SER A 447 -19.19 23.43 -4.33
N LEU A 448 -18.18 24.27 -4.60
CA LEU A 448 -18.36 25.69 -4.84
C LEU A 448 -18.84 25.95 -6.27
N ARG A 449 -19.80 26.87 -6.43
CA ARG A 449 -20.32 27.32 -7.72
C ARG A 449 -20.24 28.84 -7.82
N GLN A 450 -19.68 29.32 -8.93
CA GLN A 450 -19.76 30.73 -9.31
C GLN A 450 -21.17 31.05 -9.83
N ILE A 451 -21.79 32.12 -9.36
CA ILE A 451 -23.09 32.62 -9.85
C ILE A 451 -22.89 33.71 -10.89
N ASP A 452 -21.99 34.64 -10.58
CA ASP A 452 -21.58 35.80 -11.36
C ASP A 452 -20.12 36.17 -10.96
N GLU A 453 -19.61 37.30 -11.43
CA GLU A 453 -18.19 37.67 -11.23
C GLU A 453 -17.80 37.84 -9.76
N GLU A 454 -18.73 38.17 -8.86
CA GLU A 454 -18.48 38.46 -7.43
C GLU A 454 -19.18 37.48 -6.46
N THR A 455 -20.17 36.70 -6.93
CA THR A 455 -21.03 35.90 -6.05
C THR A 455 -20.74 34.39 -6.12
N TRP A 456 -20.50 33.82 -4.94
CA TRP A 456 -20.17 32.41 -4.72
C TRP A 456 -21.25 31.69 -3.90
N LYS A 457 -21.56 30.43 -4.22
CA LYS A 457 -22.47 29.59 -3.43
C LYS A 457 -21.99 28.15 -3.30
N VAL A 458 -22.38 27.50 -2.20
CA VAL A 458 -22.30 26.04 -2.02
C VAL A 458 -23.72 25.49 -2.06
N ASP A 459 -24.18 25.16 -3.27
CA ASP A 459 -25.51 24.57 -3.53
C ASP A 459 -25.44 23.28 -4.36
N GLN A 460 -24.23 22.75 -4.59
CA GLN A 460 -23.97 21.48 -5.28
C GLN A 460 -23.41 20.45 -4.31
N ARG A 461 -23.62 19.17 -4.62
CA ARG A 461 -23.04 18.03 -3.88
C ARG A 461 -21.51 18.16 -3.76
N PRO A 462 -20.88 17.60 -2.72
CA PRO A 462 -19.43 17.55 -2.61
C PRO A 462 -18.84 16.52 -3.57
N LEU A 463 -18.55 16.93 -4.81
CA LEU A 463 -17.99 16.03 -5.84
C LEU A 463 -16.51 15.73 -5.54
N SER A 464 -16.25 14.61 -4.85
CA SER A 464 -14.89 14.15 -4.53
C SER A 464 -14.31 13.22 -5.61
N GLN A 465 -12.98 13.11 -5.63
CA GLN A 465 -12.26 12.18 -6.51
C GLN A 465 -12.74 10.73 -6.30
N GLN A 466 -13.07 10.38 -5.06
CA GLN A 466 -13.51 9.05 -4.67
C GLN A 466 -14.92 8.74 -5.19
N MET A 467 -15.83 9.73 -5.21
CA MET A 467 -17.15 9.58 -5.83
C MET A 467 -17.05 9.38 -7.35
N ASN A 468 -16.10 10.05 -8.02
CA ASN A 468 -15.79 9.76 -9.42
C ASN A 468 -15.27 8.31 -9.57
N ALA A 469 -14.29 7.94 -8.76
CA ALA A 469 -13.66 6.63 -8.79
C ALA A 469 -14.65 5.48 -8.52
N LEU A 470 -15.70 5.68 -7.69
CA LEU A 470 -16.69 4.65 -7.39
C LEU A 470 -17.45 4.19 -8.65
N ILE A 471 -17.75 5.13 -9.56
CA ILE A 471 -18.39 4.83 -10.86
C ILE A 471 -17.34 4.33 -11.87
N GLU A 472 -16.12 4.84 -11.81
CA GLU A 472 -15.00 4.47 -12.71
C GLU A 472 -14.50 3.04 -12.48
N LEU A 473 -14.39 2.62 -11.22
CA LEU A 473 -13.62 1.44 -10.81
C LEU A 473 -14.41 0.50 -9.87
N GLY A 474 -15.70 0.78 -9.60
CA GLY A 474 -16.51 0.03 -8.64
C GLY A 474 -17.94 -0.28 -9.09
N SER A 475 -18.29 -0.05 -10.36
CA SER A 475 -19.65 -0.22 -10.91
C SER A 475 -20.77 0.52 -10.15
N PHE A 476 -20.43 1.55 -9.37
CA PHE A 476 -21.39 2.23 -8.49
C PHE A 476 -22.48 2.96 -9.30
N PRO A 477 -23.78 2.83 -8.96
CA PRO A 477 -24.86 3.54 -9.65
C PRO A 477 -24.76 5.06 -9.48
N SER A 478 -24.54 5.79 -10.57
CA SER A 478 -24.24 7.23 -10.52
C SER A 478 -25.35 8.11 -9.92
N HIS A 479 -26.60 7.63 -9.96
CA HIS A 479 -27.78 8.31 -9.41
C HIS A 479 -27.94 8.13 -7.89
N GLU A 480 -27.23 7.16 -7.31
CA GLU A 480 -27.26 6.81 -5.88
C GLU A 480 -26.03 7.35 -5.12
N LEU A 481 -25.16 8.11 -5.78
CA LEU A 481 -24.12 8.87 -5.10
C LEU A 481 -24.75 9.93 -4.21
N LEU A 482 -24.06 10.29 -3.13
CA LEU A 482 -24.45 11.42 -2.29
C LEU A 482 -24.56 12.69 -3.16
N ASN A 483 -25.79 13.16 -3.34
CA ASN A 483 -26.15 14.15 -4.37
C ASN A 483 -26.66 15.49 -3.81
N THR A 484 -26.55 15.70 -2.50
CA THR A 484 -26.94 16.92 -1.80
C THR A 484 -25.78 17.52 -1.00
N THR A 485 -25.90 18.80 -0.66
CA THR A 485 -25.07 19.46 0.35
C THR A 485 -25.42 18.98 1.76
N SER A 486 -24.46 18.94 2.69
CA SER A 486 -24.73 18.64 4.11
C SER A 486 -24.57 19.87 5.01
N ASP A 487 -25.44 20.00 6.01
CA ASP A 487 -25.44 21.11 6.99
C ASP A 487 -24.63 20.79 8.27
N SER A 488 -24.09 19.57 8.41
CA SER A 488 -23.26 19.14 9.55
C SER A 488 -22.26 18.05 9.13
N THR A 489 -21.14 17.93 9.87
CA THR A 489 -20.19 16.82 9.72
C THR A 489 -20.89 15.49 9.94
N GLN A 490 -21.74 15.42 10.97
CA GLN A 490 -22.52 14.25 11.31
C GLN A 490 -23.37 13.73 10.14
N ALA A 491 -24.16 14.59 9.48
CA ALA A 491 -24.99 14.20 8.35
C ALA A 491 -24.16 13.74 7.14
N TYR A 492 -22.99 14.36 6.94
CA TYR A 492 -22.07 13.97 5.87
C TYR A 492 -21.41 12.61 6.13
N TYR A 493 -21.00 12.32 7.37
CA TYR A 493 -20.43 11.03 7.76
C TYR A 493 -21.47 9.90 7.66
N CYS A 494 -22.73 10.13 8.05
CA CYS A 494 -23.83 9.21 7.77
C CYS A 494 -23.94 8.94 6.26
N GLY A 495 -24.04 9.97 5.43
CA GLY A 495 -24.15 9.83 3.97
C GLY A 495 -22.98 9.09 3.32
N LEU A 496 -21.73 9.34 3.76
CA LEU A 496 -20.56 8.59 3.30
C LEU A 496 -20.58 7.13 3.76
N SER A 497 -21.04 6.85 4.99
CA SER A 497 -21.14 5.47 5.50
C SER A 497 -22.18 4.64 4.75
N GLU A 498 -23.32 5.24 4.38
CA GLU A 498 -24.32 4.61 3.51
C GLU A 498 -23.73 4.33 2.13
N GLN A 499 -23.05 5.31 1.52
CA GLN A 499 -22.40 5.15 0.21
C GLN A 499 -21.33 4.04 0.22
N MET A 500 -20.60 3.87 1.33
CA MET A 500 -19.61 2.80 1.50
C MET A 500 -20.24 1.42 1.63
N MET A 501 -21.31 1.31 2.43
CA MET A 501 -22.12 0.08 2.52
C MET A 501 -22.69 -0.28 1.15
N HIS A 502 -23.25 0.70 0.46
CA HIS A 502 -23.85 0.53 -0.85
C HIS A 502 -22.82 0.15 -1.93
N HIS A 503 -21.61 0.71 -1.89
CA HIS A 503 -20.51 0.33 -2.81
C HIS A 503 -20.16 -1.14 -2.67
N PHE A 504 -20.05 -1.65 -1.44
CA PHE A 504 -19.82 -3.08 -1.23
C PHE A 504 -20.98 -3.93 -1.77
N ILE A 505 -22.23 -3.51 -1.56
CA ILE A 505 -23.41 -4.23 -2.07
C ILE A 505 -23.45 -4.24 -3.61
N THR A 506 -23.22 -3.10 -4.27
CA THR A 506 -23.39 -2.99 -5.74
C THR A 506 -22.23 -3.51 -6.55
N GLN A 507 -20.98 -3.42 -6.08
CA GLN A 507 -19.86 -3.91 -6.87
C GLN A 507 -20.01 -5.43 -7.11
N PRO A 508 -20.14 -5.93 -8.36
CA PRO A 508 -20.34 -7.34 -8.63
C PRO A 508 -19.06 -8.17 -8.57
N HIS A 509 -17.92 -7.61 -9.00
CA HIS A 509 -16.66 -8.35 -9.17
C HIS A 509 -15.61 -7.98 -8.11
N TYR A 510 -14.68 -8.91 -7.84
CA TYR A 510 -13.46 -8.72 -7.03
C TYR A 510 -13.63 -8.05 -5.65
N CYS A 511 -14.83 -8.16 -5.07
CA CYS A 511 -15.13 -7.61 -3.76
C CYS A 511 -14.40 -8.34 -2.64
N PHE A 512 -14.27 -9.66 -2.75
CA PHE A 512 -13.56 -10.53 -1.81
C PHE A 512 -13.17 -11.84 -2.52
N ARG A 513 -12.20 -12.56 -1.94
CA ARG A 513 -11.68 -13.84 -2.43
C ARG A 513 -12.23 -15.02 -1.64
N THR A 514 -12.53 -14.81 -0.36
CA THR A 514 -13.12 -15.81 0.54
C THR A 514 -14.41 -15.28 1.17
N THR A 515 -15.28 -16.18 1.61
CA THR A 515 -16.51 -15.78 2.32
C THR A 515 -16.21 -15.10 3.65
N THR A 516 -15.11 -15.49 4.33
CA THR A 516 -14.61 -14.81 5.55
C THR A 516 -14.22 -13.36 5.26
N GLU A 517 -13.46 -13.11 4.19
CA GLU A 517 -13.10 -11.75 3.75
C GLU A 517 -14.37 -10.93 3.44
N GLY A 518 -15.37 -11.52 2.77
CA GLY A 518 -16.68 -10.90 2.56
C GLY A 518 -17.38 -10.51 3.87
N GLN A 519 -17.30 -11.34 4.91
CA GLN A 519 -17.87 -11.06 6.23
C GLN A 519 -17.12 -9.89 6.91
N PHE A 520 -15.79 -9.88 6.88
CA PHE A 520 -15.00 -8.75 7.40
C PHE A 520 -15.36 -7.43 6.69
N ARG A 521 -15.53 -7.44 5.37
CA ARG A 521 -15.86 -6.24 4.58
C ARG A 521 -17.28 -5.72 4.84
N PHE A 522 -18.25 -6.61 4.98
CA PHE A 522 -19.61 -6.25 5.36
C PHE A 522 -19.65 -5.70 6.79
N MET A 523 -19.03 -6.41 7.74
CA MET A 523 -19.05 -6.01 9.16
C MET A 523 -18.36 -4.68 9.42
N ALA A 524 -17.23 -4.39 8.77
CA ALA A 524 -16.56 -3.09 8.91
C ALA A 524 -17.49 -1.93 8.50
N ARG A 525 -18.18 -2.06 7.35
CA ARG A 525 -19.09 -1.03 6.84
C ARG A 525 -20.33 -0.90 7.72
N TRP A 526 -20.93 -2.00 8.17
CA TRP A 526 -22.07 -1.98 9.08
C TRP A 526 -21.72 -1.35 10.44
N LEU A 527 -20.59 -1.72 11.04
CA LEU A 527 -20.14 -1.14 12.32
C LEU A 527 -19.84 0.35 12.18
N PHE A 528 -19.18 0.77 11.10
CA PHE A 528 -18.90 2.18 10.86
C PHE A 528 -20.18 3.00 10.60
N ARG A 529 -21.13 2.47 9.83
CA ARG A 529 -22.48 3.04 9.64
C ARG A 529 -23.21 3.19 10.98
N LYS A 530 -23.12 2.18 11.85
CA LYS A 530 -23.66 2.25 13.22
C LYS A 530 -22.98 3.35 14.04
N LEU A 531 -21.65 3.43 14.04
CA LEU A 531 -20.90 4.48 14.75
C LEU A 531 -21.22 5.89 14.23
N ALA A 532 -21.41 6.04 12.92
CA ALA A 532 -21.89 7.26 12.30
C ALA A 532 -23.28 7.62 12.84
N ASN A 533 -24.26 6.74 12.70
CA ASN A 533 -25.65 6.99 13.14
C ASN A 533 -25.78 7.21 14.66
N GLU A 534 -24.94 6.57 15.48
CA GLU A 534 -24.86 6.79 16.94
C GLU A 534 -24.18 8.13 17.33
N GLY A 535 -23.62 8.89 16.37
CA GLY A 535 -22.91 10.14 16.64
C GLY A 535 -21.57 9.95 17.37
N ARG A 536 -20.94 8.78 17.23
CA ARG A 536 -19.71 8.40 17.94
C ARG A 536 -18.44 8.69 17.15
N LEU A 537 -18.55 9.06 15.88
CA LEU A 537 -17.42 9.52 15.07
C LEU A 537 -17.01 10.95 15.44
N PRO A 538 -15.76 11.37 15.16
CA PRO A 538 -15.29 12.72 15.47
C PRO A 538 -16.12 13.78 14.76
N SER A 539 -16.91 14.52 15.54
CA SER A 539 -17.69 15.67 15.07
C SER A 539 -17.29 16.90 15.87
N GLN A 540 -16.78 17.93 15.18
CA GLN A 540 -16.51 19.24 15.77
C GLN A 540 -17.65 20.24 15.56
N ASP A 541 -18.85 19.73 15.25
CA ASP A 541 -20.08 20.51 15.02
C ASP A 541 -20.57 21.27 16.28
N GLY A 542 -19.87 21.14 17.42
CA GLY A 542 -20.28 21.63 18.75
C GLY A 542 -19.93 23.08 19.09
N THR A 543 -19.17 23.82 18.28
CA THR A 543 -18.80 25.22 18.58
C THR A 543 -18.92 26.16 17.38
N GLU A 544 -20.08 26.83 17.32
CA GLU A 544 -20.35 28.05 16.53
C GLU A 544 -20.35 27.94 15.00
N GLY A 545 -21.47 27.41 14.48
CA GLY A 545 -22.03 27.78 13.18
C GLY A 545 -21.55 26.97 11.97
N ASN A 546 -22.33 27.05 10.90
CA ASN A 546 -22.06 26.46 9.59
C ASN A 546 -20.74 27.01 8.98
N ASN A 547 -19.62 26.35 9.28
CA ASN A 547 -18.27 26.86 9.03
C ASN A 547 -17.34 25.76 8.48
N PHE A 548 -17.63 25.30 7.26
CA PHE A 548 -16.93 24.19 6.61
C PHE A 548 -15.75 24.72 5.78
N PRO A 549 -14.48 24.42 6.15
CA PRO A 549 -13.33 24.89 5.40
C PRO A 549 -13.26 24.24 4.02
N LEU A 550 -12.71 24.98 3.05
CA LEU A 550 -12.37 24.46 1.73
C LEU A 550 -11.23 23.43 1.85
N PHE A 551 -11.45 22.21 1.37
CA PHE A 551 -10.54 21.08 1.58
C PHE A 551 -9.99 20.52 0.26
N PHE A 552 -8.67 20.42 0.18
CA PHE A 552 -7.95 19.92 -1.00
C PHE A 552 -7.36 18.52 -0.72
N ASP A 553 -8.14 17.48 -1.01
CA ASP A 553 -7.79 16.08 -0.70
C ASP A 553 -6.53 15.58 -1.44
N ASP A 554 -6.31 16.08 -2.66
CA ASP A 554 -5.17 15.74 -3.53
C ASP A 554 -4.04 16.80 -3.50
N MET A 555 -3.80 17.44 -2.35
CA MET A 555 -2.64 18.36 -2.16
C MET A 555 -1.30 17.60 -2.04
N ARG A 556 -1.08 16.60 -2.89
CA ARG A 556 0.10 15.72 -2.91
C ARG A 556 1.35 16.40 -3.50
N PRO A 557 2.58 15.90 -3.25
CA PRO A 557 3.82 16.58 -3.65
C PRO A 557 3.99 16.77 -5.17
N SER A 558 3.33 15.97 -6.00
CA SER A 558 3.36 16.15 -7.46
C SER A 558 2.61 17.41 -7.93
N ASN A 559 1.67 17.89 -7.12
CA ASN A 559 0.76 18.99 -7.48
C ASN A 559 1.28 20.36 -6.93
N ILE A 560 2.49 20.37 -6.35
CA ILE A 560 3.16 21.55 -5.78
C ILE A 560 4.40 21.86 -6.63
N LEU A 561 4.38 23.01 -7.30
CA LEU A 561 5.42 23.46 -8.22
C LEU A 561 6.41 24.41 -7.54
N LEU A 562 7.71 24.17 -7.75
CA LEU A 562 8.80 24.89 -7.11
C LEU A 562 9.66 25.66 -8.12
N SER A 563 10.11 26.84 -7.71
CA SER A 563 11.16 27.59 -8.39
C SER A 563 12.55 27.06 -8.06
N LYS A 564 13.59 27.56 -8.76
CA LYS A 564 15.00 27.17 -8.56
C LYS A 564 15.54 27.42 -7.14
N ASN A 565 14.83 28.23 -6.36
CA ASN A 565 15.17 28.60 -4.98
C ASN A 565 14.16 28.01 -3.98
N ASP A 566 13.51 26.89 -4.32
CA ASP A 566 12.52 26.15 -3.51
C ASP A 566 11.29 26.96 -3.05
N ARG A 567 11.09 28.17 -3.59
CA ARG A 567 9.84 28.92 -3.38
C ARG A 567 8.72 28.22 -4.15
N ILE A 568 7.58 27.99 -3.49
CA ILE A 568 6.35 27.51 -4.11
C ILE A 568 5.85 28.59 -5.10
N VAL A 569 5.64 28.19 -6.35
CA VAL A 569 5.19 29.09 -7.44
C VAL A 569 3.87 28.68 -8.07
N GLY A 570 3.34 27.50 -7.73
CA GLY A 570 2.04 27.05 -8.18
C GLY A 570 1.55 25.83 -7.40
N LEU A 571 0.26 25.81 -7.08
CA LEU A 571 -0.50 24.61 -6.77
C LEU A 571 -1.41 24.33 -7.96
N ILE A 572 -1.39 23.10 -8.46
CA ILE A 572 -2.17 22.65 -9.62
C ILE A 572 -3.19 21.58 -9.22
N ASP A 573 -4.07 21.20 -10.15
CA ASP A 573 -5.06 20.13 -9.98
C ASP A 573 -6.05 20.35 -8.82
N TRP A 574 -6.64 21.55 -8.81
CA TRP A 574 -7.78 21.97 -7.96
C TRP A 574 -9.11 21.27 -8.29
N GLU A 575 -9.04 20.12 -8.97
CA GLU A 575 -10.19 19.27 -9.24
C GLU A 575 -10.67 18.57 -7.98
N PHE A 576 -11.98 18.32 -7.88
CA PHE A 576 -12.60 17.63 -6.73
C PHE A 576 -12.42 18.30 -5.36
N VAL A 577 -12.11 19.59 -5.33
CA VAL A 577 -12.06 20.42 -4.12
C VAL A 577 -13.48 20.85 -3.71
N TYR A 578 -13.77 20.81 -2.41
CA TYR A 578 -15.09 21.10 -1.85
C TYR A 578 -15.00 21.64 -0.42
N ALA A 579 -16.05 22.29 0.06
CA ALA A 579 -16.21 22.62 1.46
C ALA A 579 -16.48 21.32 2.25
N ALA A 580 -15.68 21.02 3.26
CA ALA A 580 -15.68 19.72 3.93
C ALA A 580 -15.76 19.84 5.47
N PRO A 581 -15.94 18.74 6.21
CA PRO A 581 -15.83 18.72 7.66
C PRO A 581 -14.57 19.41 8.19
N PRO A 582 -14.65 20.23 9.25
CA PRO A 582 -13.47 20.86 9.86
C PRO A 582 -12.41 19.86 10.34
N SER A 583 -12.85 18.66 10.74
CA SER A 583 -12.00 17.52 11.10
C SER A 583 -10.96 17.20 10.02
N PHE A 584 -11.33 17.23 8.72
CA PHE A 584 -10.40 16.93 7.62
C PHE A 584 -9.24 17.92 7.52
N THR A 585 -9.46 19.20 7.85
CA THR A 585 -8.41 20.23 7.91
C THR A 585 -7.66 20.21 9.24
N ASN A 586 -8.31 19.76 10.31
CA ASN A 586 -7.71 19.58 11.63
C ASN A 586 -6.91 18.29 11.76
N SER A 587 -7.07 17.34 10.84
CA SER A 587 -6.25 16.14 10.71
C SER A 587 -4.98 16.43 9.90
N PRO A 588 -3.81 15.92 10.31
CA PRO A 588 -2.56 16.25 9.63
C PRO A 588 -2.51 15.67 8.21
N PRO A 589 -1.78 16.31 7.27
CA PRO A 589 -1.74 15.88 5.88
C PRO A 589 -1.06 14.52 5.71
N TRP A 590 -1.75 13.55 5.12
CA TRP A 590 -1.19 12.22 4.80
C TRP A 590 0.02 12.31 3.87
N TRP A 591 0.04 13.32 3.00
CA TRP A 591 1.03 13.55 1.96
C TRP A 591 2.40 14.06 2.47
N LEU A 592 2.58 14.23 3.79
CA LEU A 592 3.92 14.32 4.40
C LEU A 592 4.78 13.08 4.08
N MET A 593 4.12 11.97 3.75
CA MET A 593 4.70 10.82 3.07
C MET A 593 4.28 10.83 1.60
N MET A 594 5.19 10.48 0.69
CA MET A 594 4.94 10.55 -0.76
C MET A 594 3.97 9.48 -1.32
N ASP A 595 3.37 8.66 -0.46
CA ASP A 595 2.68 7.42 -0.84
C ASP A 595 1.75 6.96 0.31
N GLU A 596 0.54 6.52 -0.02
CA GLU A 596 -0.57 6.27 0.91
C GLU A 596 -0.37 5.01 1.80
N PRO A 597 -0.76 5.02 3.10
CA PRO A 597 -0.51 3.94 4.06
C PRO A 597 -0.98 2.52 3.66
N GLU A 598 -1.88 2.38 2.68
CA GLU A 598 -2.34 1.10 2.14
C GLU A 598 -1.47 0.47 1.03
N TYR A 599 -0.66 1.23 0.26
CA TYR A 599 0.19 0.70 -0.84
C TYR A 599 1.47 -0.01 -0.37
N TRP A 600 1.43 -0.43 0.87
CA TRP A 600 2.51 -0.23 1.80
C TRP A 600 2.31 -1.46 2.73
N PRO A 601 3.04 -2.60 2.55
CA PRO A 601 2.92 -3.89 3.27
C PRO A 601 2.28 -3.98 4.67
N ALA A 602 1.71 -5.14 5.01
CA ALA A 602 0.83 -5.30 6.18
C ALA A 602 1.55 -5.34 7.55
N ASP A 603 2.86 -5.59 7.58
CA ASP A 603 3.69 -5.95 8.74
C ASP A 603 4.04 -4.82 9.74
N ARG A 604 3.27 -3.73 9.79
CA ARG A 604 3.93 -2.43 9.93
C ARG A 604 3.64 -1.53 11.11
N THR A 605 4.66 -1.44 11.93
CA THR A 605 4.96 -0.27 12.76
C THR A 605 5.57 0.90 11.96
N ALA A 606 6.20 0.63 10.80
CA ALA A 606 7.07 1.58 10.12
C ALA A 606 6.39 2.80 9.44
N TRP A 607 5.14 2.71 8.95
CA TRP A 607 4.49 3.90 8.35
C TRP A 607 4.19 4.96 9.42
N PRO A 608 3.49 4.64 10.54
CA PRO A 608 3.26 5.61 11.60
C PRO A 608 4.56 6.17 12.20
N GLU A 609 5.59 5.33 12.39
CA GLU A 609 6.89 5.76 12.91
C GLU A 609 7.62 6.77 12.00
N LEU A 610 7.55 6.59 10.68
CA LEU A 610 8.16 7.51 9.71
C LEU A 610 7.30 8.76 9.51
N TYR A 611 5.98 8.60 9.52
CA TYR A 611 5.02 9.71 9.47
C TYR A 611 5.20 10.65 10.65
N GLU A 612 5.30 10.13 11.88
CA GLU A 612 5.52 10.91 13.10
C GLU A 612 6.77 11.81 13.00
N ARG A 613 7.86 11.31 12.40
CA ARG A 613 9.08 12.10 12.20
C ARG A 613 8.86 13.30 11.27
N GLN A 614 8.11 13.13 10.19
CA GLN A 614 7.76 14.23 9.28
C GLN A 614 6.74 15.18 9.92
N LEU A 615 5.76 14.62 10.64
CA LEU A 615 4.73 15.36 11.36
C LEU A 615 5.34 16.33 12.39
N VAL A 616 6.31 15.90 13.20
CA VAL A 616 6.98 16.78 14.17
C VAL A 616 7.66 17.98 13.51
N ILE A 617 8.32 17.78 12.36
CA ILE A 617 8.97 18.87 11.60
C ILE A 617 7.91 19.82 11.02
N PHE A 618 6.84 19.27 10.42
CA PHE A 618 5.76 20.05 9.84
C PHE A 618 5.00 20.87 10.90
N LEU A 619 4.61 20.26 12.02
CA LEU A 619 3.91 20.95 13.11
C LEU A 619 4.74 22.06 13.75
N ARG A 620 6.08 21.91 13.82
CA ARG A 620 6.99 22.99 14.22
C ARG A 620 6.91 24.19 13.26
N CYS A 621 6.94 23.94 11.95
CA CYS A 621 6.81 24.98 10.92
C CYS A 621 5.43 25.66 10.96
N LEU A 622 4.37 24.86 11.14
CA LEU A 622 2.99 25.34 11.25
C LEU A 622 2.78 26.22 12.47
N LYS A 623 3.25 25.78 13.64
CA LYS A 623 3.20 26.56 14.87
C LYS A 623 3.95 27.89 14.75
N ALA A 624 5.13 27.91 14.13
CA ALA A 624 5.87 29.14 13.88
C ALA A 624 5.08 30.12 12.99
N LYS A 625 4.41 29.63 11.95
CA LYS A 625 3.54 30.44 11.08
C LYS A 625 2.26 30.93 11.77
N GLU A 626 1.71 30.14 12.70
CA GLU A 626 0.61 30.56 13.58
C GLU A 626 1.04 31.67 14.55
N ASP A 627 2.24 31.56 15.13
CA ASP A 627 2.83 32.58 16.01
C ASP A 627 3.10 33.89 15.23
N GLU A 628 3.71 33.82 14.04
CA GLU A 628 3.90 34.97 13.13
C GLU A 628 2.59 35.69 12.81
N LYS A 629 1.50 34.93 12.58
CA LYS A 629 0.16 35.47 12.27
C LYS A 629 -0.69 35.75 13.51
N SER A 630 -0.15 35.59 14.73
CA SER A 630 -0.86 35.78 16.01
C SER A 630 -2.17 34.99 16.12
N VAL A 631 -2.19 33.73 15.65
CA VAL A 631 -3.36 32.84 15.72
C VAL A 631 -3.64 32.44 17.18
N LYS A 632 -4.91 32.58 17.60
CA LYS A 632 -5.36 32.19 18.95
C LYS A 632 -5.27 30.68 19.14
N GLU A 633 -4.96 30.21 20.34
CA GLU A 633 -4.79 28.78 20.63
C GLU A 633 -5.96 27.90 20.17
N ALA A 634 -7.20 28.34 20.40
CA ALA A 634 -8.41 27.62 19.97
C ALA A 634 -8.63 27.58 18.44
N GLU A 635 -7.85 28.35 17.67
CA GLU A 635 -7.89 28.41 16.20
C GLU A 635 -6.64 27.77 15.56
N ARG A 636 -5.74 27.15 16.36
CA ARG A 636 -4.50 26.55 15.86
C ARG A 636 -4.70 25.19 15.23
N LEU A 637 -4.32 25.08 13.97
CA LEU A 637 -4.21 23.82 13.26
C LEU A 637 -3.08 22.96 13.84
N SER A 638 -1.96 23.55 14.29
CA SER A 638 -0.84 22.74 14.83
C SER A 638 -1.25 21.94 16.07
N THR A 639 -2.02 22.56 16.98
CA THR A 639 -2.57 21.89 18.16
C THR A 639 -3.64 20.86 17.78
N ALA A 640 -4.55 21.21 16.87
CA ALA A 640 -5.60 20.29 16.40
C ALA A 640 -5.05 19.05 15.66
N MET A 641 -4.04 19.23 14.80
CA MET A 641 -3.37 18.17 14.05
C MET A 641 -2.57 17.22 14.93
N ARG A 642 -1.90 17.75 15.97
CA ARG A 642 -1.26 16.91 16.99
C ARG A 642 -2.30 16.06 17.70
N GLN A 643 -3.38 16.68 18.17
CA GLN A 643 -4.46 15.98 18.87
C GLN A 643 -5.11 14.90 17.99
N SER A 644 -5.47 15.21 16.75
CA SER A 644 -6.11 14.26 15.82
C SER A 644 -5.26 13.01 15.58
N TRP A 645 -3.94 13.16 15.50
CA TRP A 645 -3.04 12.02 15.39
C TRP A 645 -2.93 11.23 16.70
N ASP A 646 -2.77 11.92 17.83
CA ASP A 646 -2.61 11.28 19.15
C ASP A 646 -3.88 10.54 19.62
N THR A 647 -5.07 11.01 19.26
CA THR A 647 -6.35 10.32 19.51
C THR A 647 -6.65 9.22 18.48
N GLY A 648 -5.96 9.24 17.33
CA GLY A 648 -6.22 8.39 16.17
C GLY A 648 -7.40 8.85 15.30
N ASP A 649 -7.95 10.04 15.51
CA ASP A 649 -9.03 10.62 14.69
C ASP A 649 -8.59 10.82 13.23
N PHE A 650 -7.30 11.07 13.01
CA PHE A 650 -6.66 11.03 11.69
C PHE A 650 -7.07 9.79 10.89
N TRP A 651 -7.11 8.60 11.52
CA TRP A 651 -7.43 7.35 10.82
C TRP A 651 -8.91 7.27 10.41
N ILE A 652 -9.82 7.86 11.19
CA ILE A 652 -11.25 7.93 10.83
C ILE A 652 -11.42 8.90 9.65
N ASP A 653 -10.87 10.10 9.77
CA ASP A 653 -10.93 11.13 8.72
C ASP A 653 -10.21 10.70 7.44
N TYR A 654 -9.16 9.88 7.54
CA TYR A 654 -8.47 9.26 6.41
C TYR A 654 -9.35 8.19 5.76
N MET A 655 -9.82 7.21 6.55
CA MET A 655 -10.58 6.06 6.05
C MET A 655 -11.92 6.48 5.42
N VAL A 656 -12.63 7.45 5.99
CA VAL A 656 -13.93 7.92 5.47
C VAL A 656 -13.82 8.54 4.07
N ARG A 657 -12.59 8.86 3.62
CA ARG A 657 -12.26 9.33 2.25
C ARG A 657 -11.59 8.24 1.39
N ARG A 658 -11.56 6.96 1.77
CA ARG A 658 -10.79 5.92 1.05
C ARG A 658 -11.55 4.58 0.96
N PRO A 659 -12.60 4.46 0.13
CA PRO A 659 -13.49 3.29 0.10
C PRO A 659 -12.81 1.95 -0.21
N TRP A 660 -11.71 1.92 -0.99
CA TRP A 660 -10.95 0.68 -1.26
C TRP A 660 -9.98 0.29 -0.15
N ALA A 661 -9.43 1.24 0.60
CA ALA A 661 -8.55 0.97 1.76
C ALA A 661 -9.33 0.85 3.07
N PHE A 662 -10.63 1.12 3.03
CA PHE A 662 -11.55 1.15 4.16
C PHE A 662 -11.34 0.00 5.14
N ASP A 663 -11.41 -1.24 4.63
CA ASP A 663 -11.35 -2.46 5.44
C ASP A 663 -10.00 -2.63 6.15
N THR A 664 -8.91 -2.36 5.44
CA THR A 664 -7.54 -2.49 5.96
C THR A 664 -7.27 -1.47 7.07
N ILE A 665 -7.80 -0.25 6.95
CA ILE A 665 -7.67 0.78 8.01
C ILE A 665 -8.66 0.53 9.16
N TYR A 666 -9.89 0.10 8.86
CA TYR A 666 -10.93 -0.13 9.87
C TYR A 666 -10.47 -1.16 10.91
N TRP A 667 -10.09 -2.36 10.47
CA TRP A 667 -9.71 -3.45 11.37
C TRP A 667 -8.39 -3.21 12.09
N ARG A 668 -7.46 -2.46 11.47
CA ARG A 668 -6.16 -2.16 12.06
C ARG A 668 -6.22 -1.03 13.09
N GLU A 669 -6.92 0.06 12.80
CA GLU A 669 -6.83 1.31 13.58
C GLU A 669 -8.11 1.74 14.29
N ILE A 670 -9.29 1.31 13.83
CA ILE A 670 -10.57 1.90 14.24
C ILE A 670 -11.38 0.95 15.14
N ASP A 671 -11.51 -0.33 14.79
CA ASP A 671 -12.36 -1.28 15.52
C ASP A 671 -12.03 -1.31 17.03
N LYS A 672 -10.74 -1.46 17.34
CA LYS A 672 -10.16 -1.46 18.71
C LYS A 672 -10.41 -0.17 19.51
N ARG A 673 -10.81 0.94 18.87
CA ARG A 673 -11.13 2.21 19.55
C ARG A 673 -12.57 2.26 20.07
N PHE A 674 -13.47 1.49 19.46
CA PHE A 674 -14.91 1.57 19.72
C PHE A 674 -15.52 0.31 20.33
N PHE A 675 -14.81 -0.81 20.22
CA PHE A 675 -15.27 -2.13 20.64
C PHE A 675 -14.12 -2.90 21.31
N ASP A 676 -14.40 -3.51 22.46
CA ASP A 676 -13.38 -4.28 23.18
C ASP A 676 -12.87 -5.45 22.33
N VAL A 677 -11.56 -5.70 22.44
CA VAL A 677 -10.86 -6.85 21.87
C VAL A 677 -10.20 -7.58 23.04
N LYS A 678 -10.39 -8.90 23.15
CA LYS A 678 -9.67 -9.69 24.15
C LYS A 678 -8.19 -9.73 23.79
N GLU A 679 -7.32 -9.57 24.79
CA GLU A 679 -5.87 -9.64 24.58
C GLU A 679 -5.49 -11.01 23.99
N GLY A 680 -4.76 -10.99 22.87
CA GLY A 680 -4.38 -12.19 22.12
C GLY A 680 -5.48 -12.83 21.25
N ALA A 681 -6.65 -12.20 21.08
CA ALA A 681 -7.69 -12.68 20.17
C ALA A 681 -7.21 -12.74 18.71
N SER A 682 -7.59 -13.79 17.98
CA SER A 682 -7.42 -13.85 16.52
C SER A 682 -8.39 -12.89 15.82
N LEU A 683 -8.14 -12.59 14.54
CA LEU A 683 -9.07 -11.74 13.79
C LEU A 683 -10.44 -12.41 13.59
N ASP A 684 -10.49 -13.74 13.49
CA ASP A 684 -11.74 -14.51 13.46
C ASP A 684 -12.51 -14.42 14.79
N ASP A 685 -11.83 -14.47 15.95
CA ASP A 685 -12.45 -14.23 17.26
C ASP A 685 -13.07 -12.83 17.35
N VAL A 686 -12.37 -11.81 16.81
CA VAL A 686 -12.88 -10.45 16.71
C VAL A 686 -14.11 -10.40 15.83
N LEU A 687 -14.04 -10.98 14.62
CA LEU A 687 -15.16 -11.02 13.68
C LEU A 687 -16.40 -11.69 14.28
N ASP A 688 -16.24 -12.83 14.94
CA ASP A 688 -17.34 -13.52 15.59
C ASP A 688 -17.93 -12.70 16.75
N ALA A 689 -17.10 -12.05 17.56
CA ALA A 689 -17.58 -11.09 18.56
C ALA A 689 -18.36 -9.91 17.94
N ARG A 690 -17.97 -9.43 16.76
CA ARG A 690 -18.72 -8.39 16.02
C ARG A 690 -20.01 -8.91 15.40
N LYS A 691 -20.06 -10.17 14.93
CA LYS A 691 -21.31 -10.82 14.45
C LYS A 691 -22.33 -10.96 15.57
N GLU A 692 -21.90 -11.38 16.77
CA GLU A 692 -22.79 -11.47 17.94
C GLU A 692 -23.31 -10.09 18.37
N LEU A 693 -22.49 -9.04 18.30
CA LEU A 693 -22.93 -7.64 18.50
C LEU A 693 -23.96 -7.16 17.46
N ALA A 694 -23.94 -7.72 16.26
CA ALA A 694 -24.83 -7.34 15.17
C ALA A 694 -26.22 -8.01 15.24
N GLY A 695 -26.33 -9.15 15.94
CA GLY A 695 -27.56 -9.92 16.06
C GLY A 695 -27.98 -10.63 14.76
N ASP A 696 -28.98 -11.51 14.88
CA ASP A 696 -29.31 -12.48 13.83
C ASP A 696 -29.78 -11.84 12.52
N GLN A 697 -30.56 -10.75 12.58
CA GLN A 697 -31.07 -10.07 11.38
C GLN A 697 -29.95 -9.48 10.51
N VAL A 698 -28.89 -8.93 11.11
CA VAL A 698 -27.74 -8.40 10.36
C VAL A 698 -26.87 -9.54 9.84
N ARG A 699 -26.71 -10.62 10.62
CA ARG A 699 -25.97 -11.82 10.20
C ARG A 699 -26.64 -12.53 9.02
N GLU A 700 -27.97 -12.54 8.96
CA GLU A 700 -28.75 -13.06 7.84
C GLU A 700 -28.51 -12.23 6.58
N LYS A 701 -28.69 -10.90 6.65
CA LYS A 701 -28.42 -9.99 5.52
C LYS A 701 -26.97 -10.04 5.03
N MET A 702 -26.00 -10.17 5.94
CA MET A 702 -24.60 -10.40 5.60
C MET A 702 -24.42 -11.70 4.82
N ARG A 703 -25.05 -12.80 5.28
CA ARG A 703 -25.00 -14.10 4.60
C ARG A 703 -25.58 -14.00 3.19
N ASP A 704 -26.76 -13.40 3.04
CA ASP A 704 -27.46 -13.31 1.76
C ASP A 704 -26.68 -12.44 0.76
N CYS A 705 -26.15 -11.29 1.20
CA CYS A 705 -25.30 -10.43 0.39
C CYS A 705 -24.01 -11.14 -0.10
N ILE A 706 -23.39 -11.97 0.75
CA ILE A 706 -22.19 -12.73 0.38
C ILE A 706 -22.53 -13.90 -0.54
N LEU A 707 -23.62 -14.62 -0.28
CA LEU A 707 -24.06 -15.74 -1.11
C LEU A 707 -24.42 -15.28 -2.53
N ASP A 708 -25.19 -14.20 -2.68
CA ASP A 708 -25.56 -13.68 -4.00
C ASP A 708 -24.33 -13.24 -4.82
N LYS A 709 -23.33 -12.63 -4.17
CA LYS A 709 -22.04 -12.28 -4.82
C LYS A 709 -21.22 -13.50 -5.24
N VAL A 710 -21.20 -14.56 -4.43
CA VAL A 710 -20.57 -15.84 -4.79
C VAL A 710 -21.29 -16.49 -5.97
N ASP A 711 -22.62 -16.51 -5.94
CA ASP A 711 -23.47 -16.98 -7.03
C ASP A 711 -23.25 -16.18 -8.32
N HIS A 712 -23.16 -14.85 -8.23
CA HIS A 712 -22.89 -13.98 -9.37
C HIS A 712 -21.50 -14.26 -9.98
N HIS A 713 -20.46 -14.39 -9.14
CA HIS A 713 -19.12 -14.75 -9.58
C HIS A 713 -19.12 -16.11 -10.31
N ASN A 714 -19.83 -17.11 -9.78
CA ASN A 714 -19.96 -18.42 -10.40
C ASN A 714 -20.69 -18.35 -11.75
N ARG A 715 -21.78 -17.57 -11.86
CA ARG A 715 -22.54 -17.39 -13.12
C ARG A 715 -21.72 -16.69 -14.20
N MET A 716 -20.89 -15.71 -13.84
CA MET A 716 -20.05 -14.97 -14.81
C MET A 716 -18.92 -15.80 -15.42
N HIS A 717 -18.47 -16.88 -14.76
CA HIS A 717 -17.54 -17.84 -15.38
C HIS A 717 -18.21 -18.73 -16.44
N ASP A 718 -19.53 -18.93 -16.35
CA ASP A 718 -20.32 -19.69 -17.32
C ASP A 718 -20.92 -18.82 -18.45
N ASP A 719 -21.38 -17.59 -18.17
CA ASP A 719 -22.00 -16.73 -19.19
C ASP A 719 -21.81 -15.22 -18.94
N ARG A 720 -21.38 -14.47 -19.96
CA ARG A 720 -20.97 -13.05 -19.86
C ARG A 720 -22.16 -12.08 -19.82
N THR A 721 -22.90 -12.03 -18.70
CA THR A 721 -24.07 -11.13 -18.56
C THR A 721 -24.12 -10.34 -17.25
N THR A 722 -24.21 -9.01 -17.38
CA THR A 722 -24.40 -8.06 -16.26
C THR A 722 -25.79 -8.18 -15.65
N CYS A 723 -25.91 -8.06 -14.33
CA CYS A 723 -27.17 -8.14 -13.59
C CYS A 723 -27.62 -6.77 -13.03
N CYS A 724 -28.93 -6.61 -12.82
CA CYS A 724 -29.54 -5.44 -12.17
C CYS A 724 -30.05 -5.84 -10.78
N PHE A 725 -29.77 -5.02 -9.77
CA PHE A 725 -30.22 -5.26 -8.38
C PHE A 725 -31.53 -4.49 -8.07
N ASP A 726 -32.27 -4.93 -7.05
CA ASP A 726 -33.53 -4.34 -6.59
C ASP A 726 -33.45 -4.07 -5.07
N TRP A 727 -33.34 -2.80 -4.71
CA TRP A 727 -32.92 -2.33 -3.37
C TRP A 727 -34.01 -2.46 -2.30
N GLU A 728 -35.29 -2.42 -2.68
CA GLU A 728 -36.44 -2.37 -1.75
C GLU A 728 -36.59 -3.63 -0.86
N LYS A 729 -35.75 -4.66 -1.07
CA LYS A 729 -35.78 -5.93 -0.35
C LYS A 729 -34.73 -6.06 0.76
N ILE A 730 -33.74 -5.17 0.83
CA ILE A 730 -32.66 -5.21 1.84
C ILE A 730 -32.71 -3.97 2.73
N ASP A 731 -33.91 -3.61 3.20
CA ASP A 731 -34.08 -2.46 4.08
C ASP A 731 -33.46 -2.76 5.46
N ILE A 732 -32.39 -2.05 5.82
CA ILE A 732 -31.64 -2.24 7.09
C ILE A 732 -31.89 -1.07 8.03
N ASP A 733 -33.08 -1.07 8.62
CA ASP A 733 -33.36 -0.40 9.89
C ASP A 733 -32.26 -0.74 10.92
N VAL A 734 -31.84 0.27 11.70
CA VAL A 734 -30.76 0.24 12.71
C VAL A 734 -31.35 0.50 14.08
#